data_AF-A0A1I1SGT3-F1
#
_entry.id   AF-A0A1I1SGT3-F1
#
_cell.length_a   1.000
_cell.length_b   1.000
_cell.length_c   1.000
_cell.angle_alpha   90.00
_cell.angle_beta   90.00
_cell.angle_gamma   90.00
#
_symmetry.space_group_name_H-M   'P 1'
#
loop_
_entity.id
_entity.type
_entity.pdbx_description
1 polymer ?
#
loop_
_entity_poly.entity_id
_entity_poly.type
_entity_poly.pdbx_seq_one_letter_code
_entity_poly.pdbx_strand_id
1 'polypeptide(L)'
;MSKNSFYKKMIISVAGAALLSVGVTEGTTAANNVSAATVKSAKKVVAKTKVVGATSAVYKKAGKKVVKTKQTISAGKKVKTYGKKTIAGVAYYSIGKDQYVKAANLDGKTRQLAKSVALYTRSGKVIKHSKLRKGQSVKVYGTAVTIKGKKYYSTGKGYVAVKALAKKVADEVPINKVNTPATDTNKPADTNKPADTNKPAENTNNSSSNNANTNNSSSNNSGSSSNTGAGNTTTPVDTLKDTKAAATKAIDDAAKATKDRISKNISLTDAQKTEANKAVDDVVSQAKVAINNAKTIEEIAKAQKDGVANVNAKDTTKPGDSLEDQKLMAVGVLDDAANEARVQIISSSLSDTDKAKAIDAVNKALSEGKVAVEQGNTVEEVLQIKTKAVKQIKQQVPADTLKETKTAAVNVLEDAANEARLKIVSSILSDADKSKAINAVNKALSEGKVAVEQGNTVEEVLQLKATAVNEIRKQVPSSTEISLEEAKATAIETIEDIAKTAKGKIGKDLPEDVLAAENKVIDDAENNAVEKINSSKSLADITAAIASGKDAINLALPKYLAESEIIGAASRAKTSIGKDNVEGANAIDKVVETIKSKIAAAKSTDEISKEVESGKQAITNVEELAEIKQTAKVAIDDAVTAAKERISKDIALNDAQKTEAKKAVDTVATQTKDAINNAETAEEVAKAQKEGIDSINAKSNSISEDSLKVLKNVANAAIDNAAAAANAAINKLTDENDKAIRKELVADAVKGAKQAIDSASNAALIESLKNTWTNTIQNLVTAPDAFKEQRTLARNLISDIKESVLKAADKLADDKKQAAKDAINNAFTSAITAIDKATKPAEIKSAREGFFSAIDKAIPVADLQAAAIDEIKAKVNTANEAIDNSKASDIDKTDRKNLITKLSSSAEKSIKASSNVALIENAKNTWLKAIDNLVATDNTGKLVVPNELQNKKDSIKSNIESIFSIINGAINKTVDPTGSISMGLNGAQQVANLAIDNASKLSDIENAQSTFCETVNSLMKNFNLKDKVVDQVTADITASVDRSNTKALSKLTSDEDKTYKEQIANKIKDIQTNVNTDLKSAKEVSDIAAINNKATLLISIEQRKANVITRINRYAKANTTGDANKIKQTVAEFKSKVMKAQSHSELKALQASAEADIKAITPSK
;
A
#
# COMPACT_ATOMS: atom_id res chain seq x y z
N MET A 1 14.99 8.87 -26.29
CA MET A 1 13.67 9.28 -26.85
C MET A 1 12.92 10.16 -25.84
N SER A 2 11.92 10.92 -26.24
CA SER A 2 11.41 12.07 -25.47
C SER A 2 10.65 11.73 -24.17
N LYS A 3 10.98 12.44 -23.09
CA LYS A 3 10.18 12.58 -21.86
C LYS A 3 10.11 14.06 -21.46
N ASN A 4 9.28 14.86 -22.13
CA ASN A 4 9.14 16.29 -21.79
C ASN A 4 7.70 16.82 -21.96
N SER A 5 6.83 16.51 -21.00
CA SER A 5 5.49 17.13 -20.86
C SER A 5 4.83 16.81 -19.50
N PHE A 6 5.27 17.44 -18.41
CA PHE A 6 4.51 17.41 -17.14
C PHE A 6 4.53 18.72 -16.33
N TYR A 7 5.56 19.56 -16.46
CA TYR A 7 5.62 20.86 -15.78
C TYR A 7 4.90 21.98 -16.55
N LYS A 8 3.56 21.96 -16.55
CA LYS A 8 2.76 23.14 -16.96
C LYS A 8 1.32 23.16 -16.41
N LYS A 9 1.16 23.37 -15.08
CA LYS A 9 0.08 24.14 -14.41
C LYS A 9 -0.04 23.92 -12.87
N MET A 10 0.89 24.49 -12.10
CA MET A 10 0.50 25.42 -11.02
C MET A 10 0.31 26.82 -11.66
N ILE A 11 -0.20 27.89 -11.05
CA ILE A 11 -0.19 28.38 -9.64
C ILE A 11 -1.58 29.02 -9.32
N ILE A 12 -1.73 29.63 -8.14
CA ILE A 12 -2.74 30.62 -7.68
C ILE A 12 -4.00 30.00 -7.02
N SER A 13 -4.35 30.32 -5.77
CA SER A 13 -3.58 30.96 -4.68
C SER A 13 -4.17 30.59 -3.30
N VAL A 14 -3.45 30.91 -2.22
CA VAL A 14 -3.83 30.74 -0.81
C VAL A 14 -4.18 32.11 -0.20
N ALA A 15 -5.27 32.15 0.57
CA ALA A 15 -5.59 33.17 1.58
C ALA A 15 -6.65 32.55 2.52
N GLY A 16 -6.76 32.91 3.80
CA GLY A 16 -5.97 33.81 4.65
C GLY A 16 -6.43 33.60 6.10
N ALA A 17 -5.62 33.97 7.11
CA ALA A 17 -5.84 33.55 8.49
C ALA A 17 -6.76 34.48 9.31
N ALA A 18 -7.42 33.87 10.32
CA ALA A 18 -7.86 34.40 11.62
C ALA A 18 -8.68 35.71 11.73
N LEU A 19 -9.64 35.72 12.68
CA LEU A 19 -9.84 36.82 13.63
C LEU A 19 -10.70 36.40 14.83
N LEU A 20 -10.54 37.19 15.90
CA LEU A 20 -10.81 36.95 17.32
C LEU A 20 -12.29 37.04 17.79
N SER A 21 -12.60 36.25 18.83
CA SER A 21 -13.25 36.65 20.12
C SER A 21 -14.75 37.04 20.27
N VAL A 22 -15.19 36.96 21.54
CA VAL A 22 -16.37 37.55 22.25
C VAL A 22 -17.69 36.75 22.25
N GLY A 23 -18.33 36.66 23.45
CA GLY A 23 -19.68 36.12 23.72
C GLY A 23 -19.71 34.76 24.45
N VAL A 24 -19.46 34.58 25.77
CA VAL A 24 -20.02 35.19 27.02
C VAL A 24 -21.27 34.44 27.56
N THR A 25 -21.00 33.57 28.54
CA THR A 25 -21.79 33.11 29.74
C THR A 25 -23.16 32.40 29.54
N GLU A 26 -23.76 31.70 30.53
CA GLU A 26 -23.51 31.58 31.99
C GLU A 26 -24.09 30.27 32.61
N GLY A 27 -23.50 29.78 33.72
CA GLY A 27 -24.12 28.95 34.79
C GLY A 27 -24.72 27.54 34.47
N THR A 28 -24.93 26.61 35.43
CA THR A 28 -24.33 26.42 36.77
C THR A 28 -24.44 24.93 37.19
N THR A 29 -23.64 24.52 38.18
CA THR A 29 -23.59 23.24 38.94
C THR A 29 -24.88 22.42 39.15
N ALA A 30 -24.80 21.08 39.07
CA ALA A 30 -25.09 20.15 40.20
C ALA A 30 -24.90 18.65 39.86
N ALA A 31 -24.78 17.81 40.90
CA ALA A 31 -24.17 16.49 40.93
C ALA A 31 -25.01 15.24 40.50
N ASN A 32 -24.27 14.17 40.17
CA ASN A 32 -24.52 12.73 40.44
C ASN A 32 -25.70 11.93 39.82
N ASN A 33 -25.29 11.00 38.91
CA ASN A 33 -25.67 9.57 38.82
C ASN A 33 -27.15 9.13 38.73
N VAL A 34 -27.51 8.46 37.62
CA VAL A 34 -27.77 6.99 37.55
C VAL A 34 -28.20 6.55 36.14
N SER A 35 -27.88 5.30 35.79
CA SER A 35 -28.37 4.51 34.63
C SER A 35 -27.88 4.89 33.22
N ALA A 36 -27.40 3.88 32.49
CA ALA A 36 -27.12 3.96 31.06
C ALA A 36 -28.21 3.21 30.27
N ALA A 37 -28.79 3.84 29.24
CA ALA A 37 -29.84 3.26 28.41
C ALA A 37 -29.57 3.43 26.90
N THR A 38 -28.91 2.45 26.31
CA THR A 38 -29.10 1.96 24.93
C THR A 38 -29.17 3.00 23.79
N VAL A 39 -28.01 3.35 23.21
CA VAL A 39 -27.94 3.91 21.85
C VAL A 39 -27.36 2.85 20.89
N LYS A 40 -28.14 2.46 19.87
CA LYS A 40 -27.78 1.40 18.91
C LYS A 40 -26.57 1.81 18.06
N SER A 41 -25.58 0.93 17.94
CA SER A 41 -24.33 1.17 17.20
C SER A 41 -24.56 1.34 15.68
N ALA A 42 -23.84 2.29 15.07
CA ALA A 42 -24.02 2.65 13.67
C ALA A 42 -23.27 1.70 12.71
N LYS A 43 -23.99 1.12 11.75
CA LYS A 43 -23.46 0.12 10.81
C LYS A 43 -22.52 0.72 9.76
N LYS A 44 -21.27 0.22 9.69
CA LYS A 44 -20.20 0.62 8.73
C LYS A 44 -20.72 0.61 7.28
N VAL A 45 -20.70 1.77 6.61
CA VAL A 45 -21.33 1.97 5.30
C VAL A 45 -20.37 1.64 4.16
N VAL A 46 -20.41 0.39 3.69
CA VAL A 46 -19.63 -0.09 2.53
C VAL A 46 -19.96 0.72 1.27
N ALA A 47 -18.92 1.20 0.58
CA ALA A 47 -19.04 2.04 -0.61
C ALA A 47 -19.55 1.25 -1.82
N LYS A 48 -20.65 1.68 -2.44
CA LYS A 48 -21.26 1.01 -3.60
C LYS A 48 -21.06 1.80 -4.89
N THR A 49 -20.48 1.19 -5.92
CA THR A 49 -20.26 1.84 -7.22
C THR A 49 -21.55 1.89 -8.03
N LYS A 50 -21.89 3.08 -8.56
CA LYS A 50 -23.05 3.32 -9.44
C LYS A 50 -22.64 4.06 -10.71
N VAL A 51 -23.33 3.80 -11.81
CA VAL A 51 -23.18 4.57 -13.06
C VAL A 51 -24.10 5.79 -13.02
N VAL A 52 -23.60 6.96 -13.39
CA VAL A 52 -24.40 8.18 -13.58
C VAL A 52 -25.21 8.06 -14.87
N GLY A 53 -26.54 7.98 -14.77
CA GLY A 53 -27.44 7.85 -15.93
C GLY A 53 -27.82 9.17 -16.58
N ALA A 54 -27.63 10.31 -15.91
CA ALA A 54 -27.77 11.66 -16.46
C ALA A 54 -26.72 12.62 -15.86
N THR A 55 -26.08 13.45 -16.70
CA THR A 55 -25.01 14.37 -16.26
C THR A 55 -25.47 15.26 -15.10
N SER A 56 -24.73 15.21 -13.99
CA SER A 56 -25.11 15.89 -12.74
C SER A 56 -24.02 16.83 -12.26
N ALA A 57 -24.39 18.00 -11.78
CA ALA A 57 -23.52 18.79 -10.90
C ALA A 57 -23.20 18.04 -9.60
N VAL A 58 -22.06 18.37 -9.00
CA VAL A 58 -21.73 18.08 -7.60
C VAL A 58 -22.28 19.20 -6.71
N TYR A 59 -22.83 18.82 -5.56
CA TYR A 59 -23.48 19.69 -4.59
C TYR A 59 -22.79 19.57 -3.22
N LYS A 60 -22.81 20.65 -2.43
CA LYS A 60 -22.35 20.68 -1.04
C LYS A 60 -23.42 20.14 -0.08
N LYS A 61 -23.04 19.86 1.18
CA LYS A 61 -23.93 19.45 2.29
C LYS A 61 -25.16 20.34 2.49
N ALA A 62 -25.05 21.64 2.16
CA ALA A 62 -26.15 22.62 2.19
C ALA A 62 -26.96 22.72 0.87
N GLY A 63 -26.90 21.73 -0.02
CA GLY A 63 -27.68 21.67 -1.26
C GLY A 63 -27.27 22.65 -2.38
N LYS A 64 -26.44 23.65 -2.09
CA LYS A 64 -25.84 24.58 -3.07
C LYS A 64 -24.81 23.85 -3.96
N LYS A 65 -24.70 24.23 -5.24
CA LYS A 65 -23.74 23.65 -6.21
C LYS A 65 -22.30 24.03 -5.85
N VAL A 66 -21.32 23.19 -6.21
CA VAL A 66 -19.89 23.54 -6.10
C VAL A 66 -19.53 24.61 -7.14
N VAL A 67 -18.89 25.71 -6.71
CA VAL A 67 -18.75 26.94 -7.50
C VAL A 67 -17.48 26.99 -8.36
N LYS A 68 -16.37 26.34 -7.95
CA LYS A 68 -15.16 26.25 -8.79
C LYS A 68 -15.50 25.49 -10.09
N THR A 69 -15.56 26.25 -11.19
CA THR A 69 -15.66 25.80 -12.60
C THR A 69 -16.59 24.61 -12.89
N LYS A 70 -17.87 24.71 -12.47
CA LYS A 70 -18.97 23.81 -12.88
C LYS A 70 -18.62 22.31 -12.80
N GLN A 71 -18.13 21.84 -11.65
CA GLN A 71 -17.82 20.41 -11.46
C GLN A 71 -19.08 19.53 -11.68
N THR A 72 -19.14 18.88 -12.84
CA THR A 72 -20.22 17.96 -13.24
C THR A 72 -19.69 16.59 -13.58
N ILE A 73 -20.34 15.54 -13.09
CA ILE A 73 -20.07 14.16 -13.49
C ILE A 73 -20.97 13.82 -14.69
N SER A 74 -20.33 13.52 -15.82
CA SER A 74 -21.00 13.15 -17.07
C SER A 74 -21.75 11.82 -16.97
N ALA A 75 -22.86 11.71 -17.71
CA ALA A 75 -23.53 10.42 -17.92
C ALA A 75 -22.55 9.36 -18.44
N GLY A 76 -22.72 8.11 -18.00
CA GLY A 76 -21.86 6.96 -18.30
C GLY A 76 -20.67 6.76 -17.36
N LYS A 77 -20.29 7.75 -16.53
CA LYS A 77 -19.20 7.56 -15.55
C LYS A 77 -19.63 6.74 -14.33
N LYS A 78 -18.78 5.81 -13.89
CA LYS A 78 -18.88 5.09 -12.61
C LYS A 78 -18.46 6.02 -11.46
N VAL A 79 -19.14 5.96 -10.32
CA VAL A 79 -18.89 6.77 -9.11
C VAL A 79 -19.11 5.91 -7.87
N LYS A 80 -18.19 5.97 -6.88
CA LYS A 80 -18.38 5.34 -5.56
C LYS A 80 -19.41 6.14 -4.75
N THR A 81 -20.38 5.46 -4.15
CA THR A 81 -21.44 6.10 -3.34
C THR A 81 -21.47 5.58 -1.91
N TYR A 82 -21.55 6.50 -0.95
CA TYR A 82 -21.39 6.25 0.50
C TYR A 82 -22.72 6.50 1.23
N GLY A 83 -23.77 5.83 0.78
CA GLY A 83 -25.14 6.02 1.29
C GLY A 83 -25.92 7.17 0.64
N LYS A 84 -27.23 7.19 0.91
CA LYS A 84 -28.20 8.17 0.40
C LYS A 84 -28.63 9.11 1.53
N LYS A 85 -28.71 10.41 1.26
CA LYS A 85 -29.13 11.45 2.20
C LYS A 85 -30.10 12.43 1.55
N THR A 86 -31.13 12.84 2.27
CA THR A 86 -32.04 13.92 1.86
C THR A 86 -31.47 15.28 2.30
N ILE A 87 -31.48 16.25 1.39
CA ILE A 87 -31.05 17.63 1.62
C ILE A 87 -32.11 18.53 0.98
N ALA A 88 -32.75 19.40 1.78
CA ALA A 88 -33.85 20.28 1.35
C ALA A 88 -34.91 19.54 0.50
N GLY A 89 -35.49 18.46 1.05
CA GLY A 89 -36.52 17.64 0.40
C GLY A 89 -36.05 16.77 -0.78
N VAL A 90 -34.83 16.93 -1.28
CA VAL A 90 -34.30 16.19 -2.43
C VAL A 90 -33.31 15.11 -2.00
N ALA A 91 -33.42 13.91 -2.56
CA ALA A 91 -32.50 12.80 -2.28
C ALA A 91 -31.20 12.89 -3.10
N TYR A 92 -30.07 12.69 -2.43
CA TYR A 92 -28.71 12.66 -2.99
C TYR A 92 -27.98 11.39 -2.55
N TYR A 93 -26.97 10.95 -3.30
CA TYR A 93 -25.91 10.08 -2.79
C TYR A 93 -24.72 10.91 -2.32
N SER A 94 -24.11 10.52 -1.21
CA SER A 94 -22.76 10.98 -0.84
C SER A 94 -21.73 10.32 -1.78
N ILE A 95 -20.76 11.10 -2.26
CA ILE A 95 -19.67 10.62 -3.14
C ILE A 95 -18.26 10.98 -2.61
N GLY A 96 -18.18 11.66 -1.46
CA GLY A 96 -16.94 12.13 -0.84
C GLY A 96 -17.24 13.15 0.26
N LYS A 97 -16.20 13.63 0.97
CA LYS A 97 -16.34 14.62 2.05
C LYS A 97 -17.05 15.88 1.54
N ASP A 98 -18.24 16.14 2.08
CA ASP A 98 -19.18 17.20 1.69
C ASP A 98 -19.58 17.27 0.20
N GLN A 99 -19.42 16.17 -0.56
CA GLN A 99 -19.79 16.09 -1.99
C GLN A 99 -20.96 15.15 -2.24
N TYR A 100 -21.98 15.66 -2.93
CA TYR A 100 -23.27 14.99 -3.12
C TYR A 100 -23.75 15.06 -4.58
N VAL A 101 -24.45 14.01 -5.04
CA VAL A 101 -25.02 13.92 -6.40
C VAL A 101 -26.47 13.48 -6.34
N LYS A 102 -27.39 14.15 -7.05
CA LYS A 102 -28.84 13.87 -6.95
C LYS A 102 -29.15 12.41 -7.31
N ALA A 103 -29.85 11.69 -6.44
CA ALA A 103 -30.12 10.27 -6.61
C ALA A 103 -30.93 9.95 -7.89
N ALA A 104 -31.80 10.88 -8.33
CA ALA A 104 -32.53 10.79 -9.59
C ALA A 104 -31.63 10.71 -10.85
N ASN A 105 -30.36 11.09 -10.74
CA ASN A 105 -29.36 11.00 -11.82
C ASN A 105 -28.56 9.69 -11.80
N LEU A 106 -28.71 8.85 -10.77
CA LEU A 106 -27.99 7.57 -10.60
C LEU A 106 -28.95 6.36 -10.53
N ASP A 107 -30.06 6.46 -9.80
CA ASP A 107 -31.04 5.36 -9.66
C ASP A 107 -32.04 5.30 -10.82
N GLY A 108 -32.37 6.47 -11.36
CA GLY A 108 -33.43 6.68 -12.35
C GLY A 108 -34.85 6.43 -11.81
N LYS A 109 -35.83 6.45 -12.70
CA LYS A 109 -37.19 5.94 -12.50
C LYS A 109 -37.59 5.09 -13.70
N THR A 110 -38.21 3.94 -13.49
CA THR A 110 -38.75 3.12 -14.58
C THR A 110 -40.05 3.74 -15.10
N ARG A 111 -40.25 3.76 -16.42
CA ARG A 111 -41.50 4.17 -17.10
C ARG A 111 -41.73 3.27 -18.31
N GLN A 112 -42.97 2.87 -18.57
CA GLN A 112 -43.31 2.16 -19.81
C GLN A 112 -43.48 3.11 -20.99
N LEU A 113 -43.19 2.59 -22.18
CA LEU A 113 -43.44 3.25 -23.47
C LEU A 113 -44.89 3.05 -23.93
N ALA A 114 -45.66 4.13 -24.00
CA ALA A 114 -47.00 4.15 -24.59
C ALA A 114 -46.95 4.03 -26.13
N LYS A 115 -45.82 4.38 -26.77
CA LYS A 115 -45.59 4.25 -28.23
C LYS A 115 -44.15 3.79 -28.51
N SER A 116 -43.96 2.92 -29.49
CA SER A 116 -42.62 2.48 -29.95
C SER A 116 -41.78 3.67 -30.42
N VAL A 117 -40.51 3.74 -30.05
CA VAL A 117 -39.65 4.91 -30.30
C VAL A 117 -38.17 4.51 -30.34
N ALA A 118 -37.36 5.16 -31.17
CA ALA A 118 -35.90 5.00 -31.15
C ALA A 118 -35.26 5.90 -30.08
N LEU A 119 -34.02 5.58 -29.67
CA LEU A 119 -33.21 6.50 -28.87
C LEU A 119 -32.49 7.51 -29.76
N TYR A 120 -32.33 8.71 -29.23
CA TYR A 120 -31.70 9.85 -29.90
C TYR A 120 -30.36 10.20 -29.24
N THR A 121 -29.44 10.74 -30.02
CA THR A 121 -28.23 11.42 -29.53
C THR A 121 -28.59 12.79 -28.92
N ARG A 122 -27.65 13.40 -28.19
CA ARG A 122 -27.83 14.79 -27.69
C ARG A 122 -27.93 15.83 -28.82
N SER A 123 -27.45 15.51 -30.03
CA SER A 123 -27.62 16.31 -31.26
C SER A 123 -28.93 16.04 -32.01
N GLY A 124 -29.78 15.14 -31.51
CA GLY A 124 -31.08 14.81 -32.10
C GLY A 124 -31.04 13.90 -33.33
N LYS A 125 -29.90 13.25 -33.62
CA LYS A 125 -29.84 12.14 -34.59
C LYS A 125 -30.34 10.85 -33.94
N VAL A 126 -30.94 9.94 -34.71
CA VAL A 126 -31.36 8.62 -34.21
C VAL A 126 -30.12 7.72 -34.05
N ILE A 127 -30.08 6.94 -32.97
CA ILE A 127 -29.04 5.93 -32.74
C ILE A 127 -29.43 4.65 -33.51
N LYS A 128 -28.54 4.12 -34.36
CA LYS A 128 -28.79 2.88 -35.13
C LYS A 128 -29.15 1.71 -34.18
N HIS A 129 -30.06 0.84 -34.64
CA HIS A 129 -30.58 -0.34 -33.89
C HIS A 129 -31.22 -0.06 -32.51
N SER A 130 -31.51 1.19 -32.16
CA SER A 130 -32.02 1.58 -30.82
C SER A 130 -33.56 1.61 -30.67
N LYS A 131 -34.29 0.88 -31.52
CA LYS A 131 -35.77 0.92 -31.56
C LYS A 131 -36.37 0.18 -30.37
N LEU A 132 -36.91 0.92 -29.41
CA LEU A 132 -37.64 0.41 -28.25
C LEU A 132 -39.13 0.23 -28.61
N ARG A 133 -39.78 -0.82 -28.08
CA ARG A 133 -41.16 -1.19 -28.43
C ARG A 133 -42.18 -0.63 -27.42
N LYS A 134 -43.43 -0.43 -27.86
CA LYS A 134 -44.58 -0.15 -26.96
C LYS A 134 -44.67 -1.23 -25.86
N GLY A 135 -45.04 -0.85 -24.65
CA GLY A 135 -45.05 -1.69 -23.45
C GLY A 135 -43.69 -1.89 -22.79
N GLN A 136 -42.58 -1.68 -23.51
CA GLN A 136 -41.24 -1.88 -22.94
C GLN A 136 -40.96 -0.89 -21.80
N SER A 137 -40.50 -1.42 -20.66
CA SER A 137 -40.08 -0.64 -19.50
C SER A 137 -38.70 -0.02 -19.73
N VAL A 138 -38.60 1.29 -19.57
CA VAL A 138 -37.38 2.07 -19.80
C VAL A 138 -37.02 2.85 -18.53
N LYS A 139 -35.79 2.69 -18.04
CA LYS A 139 -35.27 3.48 -16.92
C LYS A 139 -34.81 4.85 -17.42
N VAL A 140 -35.48 5.91 -16.94
CA VAL A 140 -35.19 7.31 -17.27
C VAL A 140 -34.49 8.02 -16.12
N TYR A 141 -33.54 8.89 -16.43
CA TYR A 141 -32.68 9.58 -15.46
C TYR A 141 -32.81 11.10 -15.56
N GLY A 142 -32.77 11.76 -14.40
CA GLY A 142 -32.79 13.21 -14.25
C GLY A 142 -34.10 13.89 -14.70
N THR A 143 -34.01 15.21 -14.92
CA THR A 143 -35.09 16.01 -15.50
C THR A 143 -35.11 15.90 -17.02
N ALA A 144 -36.26 16.12 -17.65
CA ALA A 144 -36.34 16.17 -19.10
C ALA A 144 -35.51 17.33 -19.67
N VAL A 145 -34.78 17.07 -20.76
CA VAL A 145 -33.99 18.03 -21.52
C VAL A 145 -34.66 18.34 -22.86
N THR A 146 -34.52 19.56 -23.36
CA THR A 146 -35.01 19.94 -24.69
C THR A 146 -33.92 19.67 -25.73
N ILE A 147 -34.27 18.93 -26.80
CA ILE A 147 -33.42 18.68 -27.98
C ILE A 147 -34.26 19.03 -29.21
N LYS A 148 -33.80 19.96 -30.04
CA LYS A 148 -34.53 20.48 -31.23
C LYS A 148 -36.03 20.76 -30.94
N GLY A 149 -36.29 21.58 -29.92
CA GLY A 149 -37.63 22.00 -29.49
C GLY A 149 -38.48 20.93 -28.75
N LYS A 150 -38.07 19.66 -28.73
CA LYS A 150 -38.84 18.54 -28.16
C LYS A 150 -38.22 18.06 -26.85
N LYS A 151 -39.03 17.65 -25.87
CA LYS A 151 -38.55 17.19 -24.55
C LYS A 151 -38.21 15.69 -24.54
N TYR A 152 -37.07 15.32 -23.95
CA TYR A 152 -36.55 13.96 -23.83
C TYR A 152 -36.03 13.69 -22.42
N TYR A 153 -36.09 12.44 -21.93
CA TYR A 153 -35.31 11.99 -20.76
C TYR A 153 -34.06 11.22 -21.22
N SER A 154 -32.99 11.19 -20.41
CA SER A 154 -31.85 10.29 -20.70
C SER A 154 -32.11 8.87 -20.19
N THR A 155 -31.57 7.87 -20.88
CA THR A 155 -31.74 6.43 -20.59
C THR A 155 -30.41 5.71 -20.32
N GLY A 156 -29.31 6.46 -20.12
CA GLY A 156 -27.95 5.91 -20.02
C GLY A 156 -27.35 5.49 -21.37
N LYS A 157 -28.15 4.83 -22.24
CA LYS A 157 -27.76 4.49 -23.63
C LYS A 157 -28.13 5.56 -24.67
N GLY A 158 -28.86 6.60 -24.30
CA GLY A 158 -29.29 7.68 -25.19
C GLY A 158 -30.33 8.61 -24.56
N TYR A 159 -31.21 9.18 -25.40
CA TYR A 159 -32.34 10.02 -24.99
C TYR A 159 -33.66 9.49 -25.58
N VAL A 160 -34.71 9.39 -24.76
CA VAL A 160 -36.05 8.90 -25.14
C VAL A 160 -37.07 10.04 -25.07
N ALA A 161 -37.93 10.16 -26.08
CA ALA A 161 -38.89 11.26 -26.18
C ALA A 161 -39.97 11.18 -25.08
N VAL A 162 -40.24 12.30 -24.39
CA VAL A 162 -41.22 12.34 -23.30
C VAL A 162 -42.61 11.91 -23.79
N LYS A 163 -42.99 12.31 -25.01
CA LYS A 163 -44.28 11.97 -25.64
C LYS A 163 -44.47 10.48 -26.00
N ALA A 164 -43.44 9.64 -25.83
CA ALA A 164 -43.52 8.20 -26.05
C ALA A 164 -43.75 7.42 -24.75
N LEU A 165 -43.66 8.06 -23.58
CA LEU A 165 -43.83 7.46 -22.26
C LEU A 165 -45.27 7.66 -21.74
N ALA A 166 -45.76 6.73 -20.93
CA ALA A 166 -47.08 6.87 -20.29
C ALA A 166 -47.14 8.02 -19.26
N LYS A 167 -48.30 8.66 -19.16
CA LYS A 167 -48.65 9.67 -18.12
C LYS A 167 -48.98 8.94 -16.81
N LYS A 168 -48.73 9.54 -15.63
CA LYS A 168 -49.02 8.90 -14.32
C LYS A 168 -50.52 9.00 -14.02
N VAL A 169 -51.11 7.92 -13.49
CA VAL A 169 -52.42 7.92 -12.82
C VAL A 169 -52.22 8.19 -11.32
N ALA A 170 -53.24 8.73 -10.64
CA ALA A 170 -53.21 8.99 -9.20
C ALA A 170 -53.39 7.70 -8.37
N ASP A 171 -53.47 7.83 -7.05
CA ASP A 171 -53.27 6.77 -6.06
C ASP A 171 -54.59 6.45 -5.33
N GLU A 172 -54.88 5.17 -5.05
CA GLU A 172 -56.02 4.74 -4.22
C GLU A 172 -55.77 3.35 -3.58
N VAL A 173 -56.57 3.00 -2.56
CA VAL A 173 -56.36 1.98 -1.50
C VAL A 173 -57.76 1.56 -0.97
N PRO A 174 -58.07 0.34 -0.43
CA PRO A 174 -57.27 -0.84 -0.02
C PRO A 174 -57.84 -2.22 -0.52
N ILE A 175 -57.55 -3.32 0.22
CA ILE A 175 -58.35 -4.57 0.44
C ILE A 175 -57.89 -5.89 -0.24
N ASN A 176 -58.24 -6.98 0.45
CA ASN A 176 -57.74 -8.35 0.44
C ASN A 176 -58.27 -9.31 -0.67
N LYS A 177 -57.35 -10.15 -1.18
CA LYS A 177 -57.41 -11.63 -1.26
C LYS A 177 -58.39 -12.34 -2.24
N VAL A 178 -57.95 -13.52 -2.70
CA VAL A 178 -58.67 -14.66 -3.33
C VAL A 178 -58.70 -14.74 -4.88
N ASN A 179 -58.07 -15.83 -5.36
CA ASN A 179 -58.22 -16.67 -6.58
C ASN A 179 -58.38 -16.13 -8.03
N THR A 180 -57.53 -16.72 -8.89
CA THR A 180 -57.79 -17.49 -10.14
C THR A 180 -59.25 -17.76 -10.60
N PRO A 181 -59.50 -18.06 -11.91
CA PRO A 181 -58.61 -18.73 -12.88
C PRO A 181 -58.49 -18.10 -14.30
N ALA A 182 -58.01 -18.91 -15.25
CA ALA A 182 -57.64 -18.63 -16.66
C ALA A 182 -58.89 -18.56 -17.62
N THR A 183 -58.83 -18.40 -18.95
CA THR A 183 -57.83 -18.73 -20.02
C THR A 183 -57.58 -17.53 -21.01
N ASP A 184 -57.34 -17.54 -22.34
CA ASP A 184 -57.41 -18.54 -23.44
C ASP A 184 -56.49 -18.24 -24.68
N THR A 185 -56.90 -18.63 -25.90
CA THR A 185 -56.13 -18.92 -27.12
C THR A 185 -56.06 -17.85 -28.26
N ASN A 186 -54.93 -17.88 -28.99
CA ASN A 186 -54.69 -17.83 -30.45
C ASN A 186 -55.75 -17.35 -31.49
N LYS A 187 -55.32 -16.66 -32.58
CA LYS A 187 -55.15 -17.18 -33.99
C LYS A 187 -54.52 -16.08 -34.96
N PRO A 188 -54.48 -16.12 -36.33
CA PRO A 188 -53.19 -16.07 -37.07
C PRO A 188 -53.09 -15.11 -38.32
N ALA A 189 -52.14 -15.40 -39.24
CA ALA A 189 -52.07 -15.08 -40.69
C ALA A 189 -51.58 -13.67 -41.16
N ASP A 190 -50.94 -13.47 -42.34
CA ASP A 190 -50.15 -14.35 -43.26
C ASP A 190 -49.39 -13.51 -44.37
N THR A 191 -48.53 -14.15 -45.18
CA THR A 191 -48.08 -13.84 -46.58
C THR A 191 -46.72 -13.13 -46.91
N ASN A 192 -45.83 -13.92 -47.55
CA ASN A 192 -45.12 -13.69 -48.84
C ASN A 192 -43.69 -13.10 -49.03
N LYS A 193 -43.11 -13.58 -50.15
CA LYS A 193 -41.72 -13.59 -50.72
C LYS A 193 -41.65 -12.61 -51.96
N PRO A 194 -40.67 -12.56 -52.92
CA PRO A 194 -39.34 -13.20 -53.08
C PRO A 194 -38.16 -12.36 -53.69
N ALA A 195 -37.02 -13.06 -53.99
CA ALA A 195 -36.09 -12.87 -55.15
C ALA A 195 -35.01 -11.74 -55.17
N ASP A 196 -33.82 -11.87 -55.80
CA ASP A 196 -32.96 -13.05 -56.14
C ASP A 196 -31.50 -12.63 -56.58
N THR A 197 -30.54 -13.60 -56.62
CA THR A 197 -29.22 -13.69 -57.37
C THR A 197 -28.17 -12.51 -57.39
N ASN A 198 -26.87 -12.64 -57.77
CA ASN A 198 -26.07 -13.72 -58.42
C ASN A 198 -24.52 -13.75 -58.11
N LYS A 199 -23.82 -14.79 -58.62
CA LYS A 199 -22.36 -15.13 -58.72
C LYS A 199 -21.83 -14.79 -60.17
N PRO A 200 -20.52 -14.74 -60.60
CA PRO A 200 -19.21 -15.32 -60.15
C PRO A 200 -18.16 -14.26 -59.69
N ALA A 201 -16.86 -14.51 -59.42
CA ALA A 201 -15.87 -15.60 -59.69
C ALA A 201 -15.12 -16.05 -58.40
N GLU A 202 -14.29 -17.11 -58.28
CA GLU A 202 -13.29 -17.79 -59.15
C GLU A 202 -12.02 -16.95 -59.47
N ASN A 203 -10.78 -17.46 -59.57
CA ASN A 203 -10.20 -18.82 -59.70
C ASN A 203 -8.86 -18.90 -58.84
N THR A 204 -7.93 -19.88 -58.76
CA THR A 204 -7.54 -21.09 -59.54
C THR A 204 -6.64 -22.07 -58.72
N ASN A 205 -6.80 -23.39 -58.89
CA ASN A 205 -5.84 -24.54 -58.92
C ASN A 205 -4.65 -24.72 -57.92
N ASN A 206 -4.21 -25.92 -57.50
CA ASN A 206 -4.64 -27.34 -57.60
C ASN A 206 -3.84 -28.17 -56.53
N SER A 207 -3.90 -29.49 -56.32
CA SER A 207 -4.52 -30.72 -56.91
C SER A 207 -4.92 -31.68 -55.74
N SER A 208 -5.60 -32.83 -55.82
CA SER A 208 -5.55 -34.07 -56.66
C SER A 208 -4.32 -34.97 -56.40
N SER A 209 -4.41 -36.28 -56.16
CA SER A 209 -5.46 -37.29 -56.45
C SER A 209 -5.21 -38.59 -55.62
N ASN A 210 -6.06 -39.64 -55.46
CA ASN A 210 -7.41 -39.96 -55.97
C ASN A 210 -8.08 -41.12 -55.16
N ASN A 211 -9.41 -41.30 -55.33
CA ASN A 211 -10.16 -42.58 -55.43
C ASN A 211 -10.62 -43.43 -54.20
N ALA A 212 -11.76 -44.11 -54.42
CA ALA A 212 -12.42 -45.25 -53.73
C ALA A 212 -13.29 -44.94 -52.48
N ASN A 213 -14.64 -44.83 -52.56
CA ASN A 213 -15.70 -45.83 -52.85
C ASN A 213 -16.09 -46.64 -51.57
N THR A 214 -17.33 -46.66 -51.06
CA THR A 214 -18.64 -46.89 -51.71
C THR A 214 -19.85 -46.28 -50.97
N ASN A 215 -20.94 -46.02 -51.72
CA ASN A 215 -22.37 -46.29 -51.44
C ASN A 215 -23.12 -45.77 -50.17
N ASN A 216 -24.45 -45.55 -50.19
CA ASN A 216 -25.37 -45.19 -51.29
C ASN A 216 -26.75 -44.72 -50.74
N SER A 217 -27.35 -43.70 -51.39
CA SER A 217 -28.81 -43.48 -51.63
C SER A 217 -29.90 -43.52 -50.53
N SER A 218 -30.81 -42.54 -50.67
CA SER A 218 -32.28 -42.72 -50.70
C SER A 218 -33.07 -43.00 -49.40
N SER A 219 -34.37 -42.65 -49.30
CA SER A 219 -35.25 -41.74 -50.07
C SER A 219 -36.54 -41.49 -49.26
N ASN A 220 -37.38 -40.54 -49.70
CA ASN A 220 -38.84 -40.34 -49.50
C ASN A 220 -39.58 -41.18 -48.40
N ASN A 221 -40.56 -40.63 -47.68
CA ASN A 221 -41.70 -39.89 -48.25
C ASN A 221 -42.57 -39.16 -47.18
N SER A 222 -43.45 -38.27 -47.66
CA SER A 222 -44.75 -37.87 -47.08
C SER A 222 -44.82 -37.26 -45.67
N GLY A 223 -45.13 -35.94 -45.62
CA GLY A 223 -46.53 -35.50 -45.51
C GLY A 223 -47.32 -35.76 -44.21
N SER A 224 -47.71 -34.64 -43.58
CA SER A 224 -49.09 -34.29 -43.16
C SER A 224 -49.93 -35.24 -42.30
N SER A 225 -50.51 -34.68 -41.21
CA SER A 225 -51.68 -35.20 -40.48
C SER A 225 -51.35 -36.45 -39.60
N SER A 226 -52.08 -36.79 -38.53
CA SER A 226 -53.50 -36.54 -38.25
C SER A 226 -53.86 -36.33 -36.77
N ASN A 227 -55.09 -35.81 -36.59
CA ASN A 227 -55.85 -35.81 -35.34
C ASN A 227 -56.38 -37.22 -34.99
N THR A 228 -56.94 -37.35 -33.78
CA THR A 228 -57.77 -38.46 -33.26
C THR A 228 -57.07 -39.78 -32.89
N GLY A 229 -57.67 -40.50 -31.93
CA GLY A 229 -57.43 -41.92 -31.69
C GLY A 229 -56.94 -42.26 -30.29
N ALA A 230 -57.86 -42.67 -29.40
CA ALA A 230 -57.47 -43.54 -28.30
C ALA A 230 -57.33 -44.98 -28.85
N GLY A 231 -56.27 -45.68 -28.47
CA GLY A 231 -56.02 -47.04 -28.97
C GLY A 231 -54.90 -47.74 -28.20
N ASN A 232 -55.27 -48.74 -27.42
CA ASN A 232 -54.32 -49.66 -26.77
C ASN A 232 -53.78 -50.67 -27.80
N THR A 233 -52.48 -50.66 -28.07
CA THR A 233 -51.76 -51.85 -28.54
C THR A 233 -50.38 -51.92 -27.89
N THR A 234 -50.03 -53.11 -27.41
CA THR A 234 -48.74 -53.43 -26.78
C THR A 234 -47.68 -53.80 -27.81
N THR A 235 -46.49 -53.22 -27.71
CA THR A 235 -45.23 -53.85 -28.14
C THR A 235 -44.18 -53.68 -27.03
N PRO A 236 -43.38 -54.69 -26.68
CA PRO A 236 -42.34 -54.55 -25.65
C PRO A 236 -41.20 -53.67 -26.16
N VAL A 237 -40.83 -52.65 -25.38
CA VAL A 237 -39.54 -51.97 -25.53
C VAL A 237 -38.52 -52.74 -24.70
N ASP A 238 -37.40 -53.14 -25.31
CA ASP A 238 -36.28 -53.82 -24.62
C ASP A 238 -35.59 -52.85 -23.64
N THR A 239 -36.16 -52.66 -22.46
CA THR A 239 -35.63 -51.77 -21.41
C THR A 239 -34.18 -52.08 -21.04
N LEU A 240 -33.77 -53.35 -21.11
CA LEU A 240 -32.38 -53.78 -20.91
C LEU A 240 -31.43 -53.23 -22.00
N LYS A 241 -31.87 -53.16 -23.26
CA LYS A 241 -31.09 -52.67 -24.40
C LYS A 241 -30.88 -51.16 -24.33
N ASP A 242 -31.94 -50.42 -24.02
CA ASP A 242 -31.87 -48.96 -23.88
C ASP A 242 -31.05 -48.55 -22.64
N THR A 243 -31.14 -49.34 -21.55
CA THR A 243 -30.27 -49.16 -20.38
C THR A 243 -28.79 -49.39 -20.72
N LYS A 244 -28.45 -50.41 -21.52
CA LYS A 244 -27.08 -50.61 -22.02
C LYS A 244 -26.58 -49.46 -22.89
N ALA A 245 -27.44 -48.90 -23.74
CA ALA A 245 -27.10 -47.74 -24.57
C ALA A 245 -26.81 -46.48 -23.70
N ALA A 246 -27.66 -46.22 -22.71
CA ALA A 246 -27.47 -45.11 -21.76
C ALA A 246 -26.19 -45.27 -20.92
N ALA A 247 -25.93 -46.48 -20.40
CA ALA A 247 -24.71 -46.79 -19.66
C ALA A 247 -23.46 -46.65 -20.52
N THR A 248 -23.48 -47.16 -21.75
CA THR A 248 -22.39 -47.03 -22.72
C THR A 248 -22.05 -45.56 -22.99
N LYS A 249 -23.07 -44.71 -23.18
CA LYS A 249 -22.87 -43.27 -23.38
C LYS A 249 -22.24 -42.59 -22.16
N ALA A 250 -22.60 -42.98 -20.93
CA ALA A 250 -22.00 -42.43 -19.72
C ALA A 250 -20.49 -42.73 -19.61
N ILE A 251 -20.05 -43.90 -20.09
CA ILE A 251 -18.62 -44.22 -20.22
C ILE A 251 -17.95 -43.31 -21.27
N ASP A 252 -18.56 -43.10 -22.44
CA ASP A 252 -18.03 -42.22 -23.49
C ASP A 252 -17.91 -40.75 -23.06
N ASP A 253 -18.91 -40.23 -22.36
CA ASP A 253 -18.91 -38.85 -21.85
C ASP A 253 -17.78 -38.65 -20.81
N ALA A 254 -17.60 -39.62 -19.89
CA ALA A 254 -16.51 -39.61 -18.91
C ALA A 254 -15.12 -39.74 -19.58
N ALA A 255 -15.00 -40.64 -20.57
CA ALA A 255 -13.77 -40.84 -21.33
C ALA A 255 -13.33 -39.56 -22.05
N LYS A 256 -14.27 -38.91 -22.74
CA LYS A 256 -14.03 -37.65 -23.43
C LYS A 256 -13.57 -36.57 -22.45
N ALA A 257 -14.24 -36.43 -21.30
CA ALA A 257 -13.84 -35.47 -20.28
C ALA A 257 -12.42 -35.74 -19.76
N THR A 258 -12.01 -36.99 -19.59
CA THR A 258 -10.66 -37.35 -19.13
C THR A 258 -9.59 -37.12 -20.21
N LYS A 259 -9.84 -37.49 -21.47
CA LYS A 259 -8.92 -37.18 -22.59
C LYS A 259 -8.78 -35.68 -22.85
N ASP A 260 -9.86 -34.90 -22.67
CA ASP A 260 -9.81 -33.44 -22.76
C ASP A 260 -8.89 -32.84 -21.69
N ARG A 261 -8.83 -33.42 -20.47
CA ARG A 261 -7.91 -33.00 -19.39
C ARG A 261 -6.46 -33.38 -19.70
N ILE A 262 -6.22 -34.64 -20.09
CA ILE A 262 -4.89 -35.14 -20.51
C ILE A 262 -4.32 -34.27 -21.65
N SER A 263 -5.13 -33.98 -22.68
CA SER A 263 -4.69 -33.23 -23.85
C SER A 263 -4.34 -31.77 -23.54
N LYS A 264 -5.10 -31.14 -22.62
CA LYS A 264 -4.88 -29.76 -22.16
C LYS A 264 -3.75 -29.62 -21.13
N ASN A 265 -3.30 -30.71 -20.50
CA ASN A 265 -2.23 -30.66 -19.52
C ASN A 265 -0.90 -30.21 -20.20
N ILE A 266 -0.26 -29.17 -19.66
CA ILE A 266 0.98 -28.61 -20.22
C ILE A 266 2.26 -29.24 -19.66
N SER A 267 2.14 -30.11 -18.65
CA SER A 267 3.24 -30.80 -17.97
C SER A 267 3.50 -32.22 -18.52
N LEU A 268 2.61 -32.72 -19.39
CA LEU A 268 2.79 -33.97 -20.12
C LEU A 268 3.31 -33.70 -21.55
N THR A 269 4.32 -34.45 -21.98
CA THR A 269 4.75 -34.49 -23.40
C THR A 269 3.71 -35.19 -24.27
N ASP A 270 3.72 -34.95 -25.58
CA ASP A 270 2.74 -35.54 -26.50
C ASP A 270 2.81 -37.09 -26.54
N ALA A 271 3.98 -37.68 -26.30
CA ALA A 271 4.14 -39.12 -26.10
C ALA A 271 3.40 -39.61 -24.84
N GLN A 272 3.57 -38.93 -23.70
CA GLN A 272 2.87 -39.25 -22.44
C GLN A 272 1.36 -39.02 -22.56
N LYS A 273 0.92 -38.00 -23.31
CA LYS A 273 -0.50 -37.77 -23.61
C LYS A 273 -1.08 -38.88 -24.47
N THR A 274 -0.32 -39.36 -25.46
CA THR A 274 -0.74 -40.47 -26.33
C THR A 274 -0.92 -41.74 -25.51
N GLU A 275 0.05 -42.08 -24.65
CA GLU A 275 -0.03 -43.25 -23.78
C GLU A 275 -1.16 -43.14 -22.74
N ALA A 276 -1.33 -41.98 -22.10
CA ALA A 276 -2.43 -41.76 -21.14
C ALA A 276 -3.81 -41.81 -21.82
N ASN A 277 -3.96 -41.23 -23.01
CA ASN A 277 -5.20 -41.32 -23.79
C ASN A 277 -5.50 -42.77 -24.23
N LYS A 278 -4.47 -43.55 -24.58
CA LYS A 278 -4.61 -44.99 -24.87
C LYS A 278 -5.04 -45.78 -23.63
N ALA A 279 -4.44 -45.52 -22.47
CA ALA A 279 -4.82 -46.16 -21.21
C ALA A 279 -6.29 -45.84 -20.81
N VAL A 280 -6.82 -44.69 -21.22
CA VAL A 280 -8.26 -44.37 -21.13
C VAL A 280 -9.08 -45.21 -22.10
N ASP A 281 -8.68 -45.34 -23.38
CA ASP A 281 -9.38 -46.19 -24.36
C ASP A 281 -9.43 -47.67 -23.96
N ASP A 282 -8.35 -48.19 -23.37
CA ASP A 282 -8.28 -49.58 -22.91
C ASP A 282 -9.32 -49.86 -21.82
N VAL A 283 -9.47 -48.98 -20.81
CA VAL A 283 -10.47 -49.15 -19.74
C VAL A 283 -11.91 -48.83 -20.19
N VAL A 284 -12.09 -47.90 -21.14
CA VAL A 284 -13.38 -47.65 -21.79
C VAL A 284 -13.87 -48.91 -22.51
N SER A 285 -12.99 -49.57 -23.25
CA SER A 285 -13.30 -50.80 -23.98
C SER A 285 -13.73 -51.91 -23.02
N GLN A 286 -13.00 -52.09 -21.91
CA GLN A 286 -13.36 -53.04 -20.86
C GLN A 286 -14.72 -52.72 -20.21
N ALA A 287 -15.00 -51.46 -19.88
CA ALA A 287 -16.27 -51.04 -19.30
C ALA A 287 -17.46 -51.29 -20.24
N LYS A 288 -17.32 -51.00 -21.54
CA LYS A 288 -18.36 -51.29 -22.54
C LYS A 288 -18.60 -52.78 -22.73
N VAL A 289 -17.56 -53.61 -22.69
CA VAL A 289 -17.71 -55.08 -22.70
C VAL A 289 -18.47 -55.56 -21.46
N ALA A 290 -18.18 -55.03 -20.28
CA ALA A 290 -18.92 -55.37 -19.06
C ALA A 290 -20.41 -54.98 -19.15
N ILE A 291 -20.71 -53.77 -19.63
CA ILE A 291 -22.09 -53.30 -19.86
C ILE A 291 -22.83 -54.18 -20.89
N ASN A 292 -22.17 -54.57 -21.98
CA ASN A 292 -22.76 -55.44 -23.00
C ASN A 292 -23.01 -56.86 -22.50
N ASN A 293 -22.14 -57.39 -21.63
CA ASN A 293 -22.25 -58.75 -21.08
C ASN A 293 -23.24 -58.88 -19.90
N ALA A 294 -23.55 -57.78 -19.20
CA ALA A 294 -24.53 -57.74 -18.12
C ALA A 294 -25.92 -58.25 -18.57
N LYS A 295 -26.65 -58.97 -17.70
CA LYS A 295 -27.95 -59.59 -18.03
C LYS A 295 -29.13 -58.90 -17.33
N THR A 296 -28.85 -58.17 -16.26
CA THR A 296 -29.82 -57.43 -15.43
C THR A 296 -29.53 -55.93 -15.43
N ILE A 297 -30.50 -55.11 -15.02
CA ILE A 297 -30.36 -53.65 -14.94
C ILE A 297 -29.36 -53.27 -13.84
N GLU A 298 -29.33 -54.05 -12.76
CA GLU A 298 -28.44 -53.93 -11.61
C GLU A 298 -26.97 -54.19 -12.00
N GLU A 299 -26.71 -55.21 -12.81
CA GLU A 299 -25.38 -55.49 -13.37
C GLU A 299 -24.93 -54.38 -14.33
N ILE A 300 -25.84 -53.83 -15.17
CA ILE A 300 -25.51 -52.71 -16.05
C ILE A 300 -25.16 -51.46 -15.23
N ALA A 301 -25.96 -51.15 -14.20
CA ALA A 301 -25.71 -50.01 -13.31
C ALA A 301 -24.37 -50.16 -12.56
N LYS A 302 -24.03 -51.38 -12.12
CA LYS A 302 -22.71 -51.68 -11.53
C LYS A 302 -21.58 -51.53 -12.54
N ALA A 303 -21.69 -52.12 -13.72
CA ALA A 303 -20.68 -52.02 -14.78
C ALA A 303 -20.46 -50.56 -15.25
N GLN A 304 -21.53 -49.75 -15.28
CA GLN A 304 -21.45 -48.31 -15.53
C GLN A 304 -20.68 -47.60 -14.41
N LYS A 305 -21.03 -47.83 -13.14
CA LYS A 305 -20.38 -47.21 -11.98
C LYS A 305 -18.89 -47.54 -11.92
N ASP A 306 -18.56 -48.83 -11.96
CA ASP A 306 -17.19 -49.33 -11.86
C ASP A 306 -16.38 -48.88 -13.10
N GLY A 307 -17.01 -48.83 -14.27
CA GLY A 307 -16.43 -48.29 -15.50
C GLY A 307 -16.08 -46.80 -15.43
N VAL A 308 -17.00 -45.93 -14.99
CA VAL A 308 -16.73 -44.48 -14.82
C VAL A 308 -15.63 -44.25 -13.79
N ALA A 309 -15.63 -45.00 -12.68
CA ALA A 309 -14.57 -44.92 -11.68
C ALA A 309 -13.19 -45.30 -12.27
N ASN A 310 -13.11 -46.39 -13.03
CA ASN A 310 -11.88 -46.84 -13.68
C ASN A 310 -11.38 -45.88 -14.77
N VAL A 311 -12.28 -45.24 -15.53
CA VAL A 311 -11.95 -44.19 -16.50
C VAL A 311 -11.36 -42.96 -15.81
N ASN A 312 -11.99 -42.49 -14.73
CA ASN A 312 -11.50 -41.33 -13.98
C ASN A 312 -10.18 -41.63 -13.24
N ALA A 313 -9.95 -42.87 -12.80
CA ALA A 313 -8.71 -43.32 -12.18
C ALA A 313 -7.50 -43.41 -13.14
N LYS A 314 -7.68 -43.17 -14.45
CA LYS A 314 -6.57 -42.99 -15.42
C LYS A 314 -6.16 -41.53 -15.62
N ASP A 315 -6.80 -40.60 -14.92
CA ASP A 315 -6.34 -39.22 -14.86
C ASP A 315 -5.12 -39.09 -13.94
N THR A 316 -3.94 -38.93 -14.54
CA THR A 316 -2.67 -38.71 -13.82
C THR A 316 -2.45 -37.24 -13.45
N THR A 317 -3.41 -36.34 -13.75
CA THR A 317 -3.25 -34.90 -13.54
C THR A 317 -3.75 -34.50 -12.14
N LYS A 318 -2.80 -34.25 -11.21
CA LYS A 318 -3.13 -33.79 -9.86
C LYS A 318 -3.52 -32.30 -9.89
N PRO A 319 -4.73 -31.88 -9.46
CA PRO A 319 -5.19 -30.49 -9.64
C PRO A 319 -4.48 -29.46 -8.77
N GLY A 320 -4.41 -28.20 -9.23
CA GLY A 320 -3.83 -27.08 -8.50
C GLY A 320 -4.35 -25.69 -8.93
N ASP A 321 -5.18 -25.09 -8.09
CA ASP A 321 -5.41 -23.65 -7.90
C ASP A 321 -5.87 -22.71 -9.04
N SER A 322 -5.96 -23.12 -10.31
CA SER A 322 -6.54 -22.25 -11.34
C SER A 322 -8.06 -22.13 -11.23
N LEU A 323 -8.62 -20.97 -11.62
CA LEU A 323 -10.07 -20.74 -11.65
C LEU A 323 -10.80 -21.74 -12.55
N GLU A 324 -10.19 -22.12 -13.67
CA GLU A 324 -10.83 -23.01 -14.64
C GLU A 324 -10.78 -24.47 -14.18
N ASP A 325 -9.73 -24.87 -13.44
CA ASP A 325 -9.69 -26.17 -12.77
C ASP A 325 -10.73 -26.25 -11.65
N GLN A 326 -10.92 -25.17 -10.88
CA GLN A 326 -11.96 -25.09 -9.85
C GLN A 326 -13.38 -25.16 -10.45
N LYS A 327 -13.61 -24.57 -11.65
CA LYS A 327 -14.86 -24.80 -12.40
C LYS A 327 -15.00 -26.26 -12.82
N LEU A 328 -13.95 -26.88 -13.35
CA LEU A 328 -14.00 -28.25 -13.83
C LEU A 328 -14.26 -29.25 -12.70
N MET A 329 -13.62 -29.06 -11.54
CA MET A 329 -13.91 -29.79 -10.29
C MET A 329 -15.31 -29.50 -9.73
N ALA A 330 -15.85 -28.30 -9.94
CA ALA A 330 -17.24 -27.99 -9.59
C ALA A 330 -18.25 -28.68 -10.53
N VAL A 331 -17.99 -28.76 -11.83
CA VAL A 331 -18.81 -29.49 -12.80
C VAL A 331 -18.82 -30.98 -12.49
N GLY A 332 -17.66 -31.61 -12.25
CA GLY A 332 -17.58 -33.04 -11.92
C GLY A 332 -18.40 -33.41 -10.68
N VAL A 333 -18.27 -32.65 -9.59
CA VAL A 333 -19.06 -32.88 -8.36
C VAL A 333 -20.57 -32.66 -8.55
N LEU A 334 -20.99 -31.84 -9.54
CA LEU A 334 -22.40 -31.74 -9.91
C LEU A 334 -22.88 -32.98 -10.68
N ASP A 335 -22.06 -33.53 -11.58
CA ASP A 335 -22.36 -34.80 -12.27
C ASP A 335 -22.44 -35.97 -11.28
N ASP A 336 -21.51 -36.07 -10.34
CA ASP A 336 -21.53 -37.09 -9.29
C ASP A 336 -22.81 -36.99 -8.44
N ALA A 337 -23.15 -35.79 -7.96
CA ALA A 337 -24.35 -35.55 -7.16
C ALA A 337 -25.65 -35.82 -7.95
N ALA A 338 -25.66 -35.58 -9.26
CA ALA A 338 -26.81 -35.88 -10.13
C ALA A 338 -26.93 -37.37 -10.42
N ASN A 339 -25.83 -38.10 -10.57
CA ASN A 339 -25.85 -39.55 -10.74
C ASN A 339 -26.25 -40.26 -9.44
N GLU A 340 -25.77 -39.79 -8.28
CA GLU A 340 -26.24 -40.23 -6.96
C GLU A 340 -27.76 -40.03 -6.81
N ALA A 341 -28.26 -38.82 -7.14
CA ALA A 341 -29.68 -38.51 -7.12
C ALA A 341 -30.51 -39.39 -8.06
N ARG A 342 -30.04 -39.63 -9.29
CA ARG A 342 -30.71 -40.52 -10.26
C ARG A 342 -30.78 -41.96 -9.75
N VAL A 343 -29.73 -42.49 -9.13
CA VAL A 343 -29.74 -43.84 -8.52
C VAL A 343 -30.75 -43.92 -7.37
N GLN A 344 -30.84 -42.90 -6.52
CA GLN A 344 -31.84 -42.83 -5.45
C GLN A 344 -33.28 -42.77 -5.98
N ILE A 345 -33.53 -42.02 -7.06
CA ILE A 345 -34.85 -41.95 -7.71
C ILE A 345 -35.23 -43.29 -8.35
N ILE A 346 -34.31 -43.92 -9.09
CA ILE A 346 -34.55 -45.21 -9.78
C ILE A 346 -34.90 -46.31 -8.76
N SER A 347 -34.20 -46.34 -7.62
CA SER A 347 -34.41 -47.31 -6.53
C SER A 347 -35.57 -46.98 -5.57
N SER A 348 -36.28 -45.87 -5.77
CA SER A 348 -37.44 -45.49 -4.95
C SER A 348 -38.72 -46.28 -5.29
N SER A 349 -39.73 -46.14 -4.43
CA SER A 349 -41.08 -46.70 -4.59
C SER A 349 -42.01 -45.95 -5.57
N LEU A 350 -41.51 -44.92 -6.27
CA LEU A 350 -42.29 -44.08 -7.20
C LEU A 350 -42.77 -44.83 -8.46
N SER A 351 -43.86 -44.34 -9.07
CA SER A 351 -44.29 -44.77 -10.41
C SER A 351 -43.22 -44.44 -11.47
N ASP A 352 -43.12 -45.23 -12.54
CA ASP A 352 -42.15 -44.97 -13.61
C ASP A 352 -42.33 -43.59 -14.26
N THR A 353 -43.59 -43.12 -14.31
CA THR A 353 -43.94 -41.78 -14.81
C THR A 353 -43.42 -40.67 -13.88
N ASP A 354 -43.40 -40.89 -12.56
CA ASP A 354 -42.90 -39.92 -11.59
C ASP A 354 -41.38 -40.02 -11.37
N LYS A 355 -40.81 -41.23 -11.50
CA LYS A 355 -39.36 -41.44 -11.65
C LYS A 355 -38.82 -40.66 -12.85
N ALA A 356 -39.48 -40.74 -14.01
CA ALA A 356 -39.11 -39.98 -15.19
C ALA A 356 -39.12 -38.45 -14.93
N LYS A 357 -40.22 -37.92 -14.36
CA LYS A 357 -40.31 -36.48 -13.98
C LYS A 357 -39.22 -36.04 -13.00
N ALA A 358 -38.90 -36.86 -12.00
CA ALA A 358 -37.88 -36.55 -11.01
C ALA A 358 -36.46 -36.63 -11.60
N ILE A 359 -36.19 -37.60 -12.49
CA ILE A 359 -34.94 -37.68 -13.26
C ILE A 359 -34.78 -36.46 -14.18
N ASP A 360 -35.85 -36.01 -14.86
CA ASP A 360 -35.82 -34.79 -15.66
C ASP A 360 -35.60 -33.53 -14.83
N ALA A 361 -36.17 -33.47 -13.61
CA ALA A 361 -35.90 -32.39 -12.66
C ALA A 361 -34.42 -32.38 -12.24
N VAL A 362 -33.82 -33.53 -11.94
CA VAL A 362 -32.37 -33.68 -11.67
C VAL A 362 -31.54 -33.22 -12.88
N ASN A 363 -31.86 -33.70 -14.09
CA ASN A 363 -31.14 -33.36 -15.32
C ASN A 363 -31.20 -31.86 -15.63
N LYS A 364 -32.34 -31.22 -15.36
CA LYS A 364 -32.54 -29.77 -15.49
C LYS A 364 -31.76 -28.99 -14.43
N ALA A 365 -31.78 -29.42 -13.17
CA ALA A 365 -31.02 -28.79 -12.09
C ALA A 365 -29.49 -28.92 -12.31
N LEU A 366 -29.02 -30.06 -12.82
CA LEU A 366 -27.64 -30.28 -13.26
C LEU A 366 -27.25 -29.30 -14.37
N SER A 367 -28.08 -29.18 -15.41
CA SER A 367 -27.83 -28.30 -16.56
C SER A 367 -27.75 -26.83 -16.14
N GLU A 368 -28.67 -26.37 -15.29
CA GLU A 368 -28.64 -25.01 -14.71
C GLU A 368 -27.42 -24.80 -13.80
N GLY A 369 -27.03 -25.82 -13.03
CA GLY A 369 -25.84 -25.80 -12.18
C GLY A 369 -24.54 -25.64 -12.96
N LYS A 370 -24.33 -26.44 -14.02
CA LYS A 370 -23.14 -26.33 -14.89
C LYS A 370 -23.04 -24.95 -15.55
N VAL A 371 -24.15 -24.45 -16.11
CA VAL A 371 -24.20 -23.13 -16.74
C VAL A 371 -23.90 -22.00 -15.74
N ALA A 372 -24.28 -22.16 -14.46
CA ALA A 372 -23.92 -21.20 -13.42
C ALA A 372 -22.43 -21.27 -13.03
N VAL A 373 -21.85 -22.48 -12.93
CA VAL A 373 -20.41 -22.67 -12.64
C VAL A 373 -19.54 -22.03 -13.72
N GLU A 374 -19.87 -22.24 -14.99
CA GLU A 374 -19.19 -21.65 -16.15
C GLU A 374 -19.10 -20.11 -16.07
N GLN A 375 -20.16 -19.48 -15.54
CA GLN A 375 -20.32 -18.03 -15.40
C GLN A 375 -19.67 -17.44 -14.14
N GLY A 376 -19.11 -18.26 -13.24
CA GLY A 376 -18.35 -17.80 -12.07
C GLY A 376 -17.06 -17.10 -12.46
N ASN A 377 -16.75 -15.95 -11.85
CA ASN A 377 -15.61 -15.10 -12.21
C ASN A 377 -14.48 -15.15 -11.16
N THR A 378 -14.70 -15.85 -10.05
CA THR A 378 -13.75 -16.05 -8.95
C THR A 378 -13.94 -17.44 -8.34
N VAL A 379 -12.89 -17.99 -7.70
CA VAL A 379 -12.93 -19.33 -7.09
C VAL A 379 -14.01 -19.42 -6.00
N GLU A 380 -14.15 -18.36 -5.20
CA GLU A 380 -15.16 -18.26 -4.14
C GLU A 380 -16.61 -18.26 -4.70
N GLU A 381 -16.86 -17.52 -5.79
CA GLU A 381 -18.16 -17.58 -6.49
C GLU A 381 -18.44 -19.00 -7.01
N VAL A 382 -17.44 -19.65 -7.62
CA VAL A 382 -17.57 -21.03 -8.15
C VAL A 382 -17.86 -22.03 -7.03
N LEU A 383 -17.19 -21.92 -5.88
CA LEU A 383 -17.39 -22.79 -4.72
C LEU A 383 -18.78 -22.61 -4.08
N GLN A 384 -19.27 -21.38 -4.00
CA GLN A 384 -20.64 -21.08 -3.53
C GLN A 384 -21.70 -21.57 -4.52
N ILE A 385 -21.48 -21.40 -5.83
CA ILE A 385 -22.37 -21.89 -6.89
C ILE A 385 -22.43 -23.42 -6.88
N LYS A 386 -21.28 -24.10 -6.81
CA LYS A 386 -21.15 -25.56 -6.64
C LYS A 386 -22.01 -26.04 -5.46
N THR A 387 -21.78 -25.47 -4.28
CA THR A 387 -22.48 -25.83 -3.04
C THR A 387 -24.00 -25.67 -3.17
N LYS A 388 -24.45 -24.56 -3.78
CA LYS A 388 -25.86 -24.29 -4.01
C LYS A 388 -26.47 -25.26 -5.03
N ALA A 389 -25.80 -25.52 -6.15
CA ALA A 389 -26.31 -26.37 -7.22
C ALA A 389 -26.34 -27.86 -6.80
N VAL A 390 -25.34 -28.36 -6.07
CA VAL A 390 -25.39 -29.71 -5.45
C VAL A 390 -26.62 -29.83 -4.54
N LYS A 391 -26.90 -28.81 -3.71
CA LYS A 391 -28.10 -28.80 -2.85
C LYS A 391 -29.39 -28.81 -3.67
N GLN A 392 -29.48 -28.01 -4.75
CA GLN A 392 -30.65 -27.99 -5.62
C GLN A 392 -30.88 -29.33 -6.35
N ILE A 393 -29.80 -30.00 -6.78
CA ILE A 393 -29.85 -31.34 -7.40
C ILE A 393 -30.35 -32.38 -6.40
N LYS A 394 -29.77 -32.46 -5.19
CA LYS A 394 -30.22 -33.41 -4.17
C LYS A 394 -31.65 -33.13 -3.67
N GLN A 395 -32.13 -31.87 -3.77
CA GLN A 395 -33.53 -31.52 -3.54
C GLN A 395 -34.51 -31.98 -4.63
N GLN A 396 -34.04 -32.52 -5.77
CA GLN A 396 -34.91 -33.14 -6.78
C GLN A 396 -35.09 -34.65 -6.59
N VAL A 397 -34.39 -35.26 -5.62
CA VAL A 397 -34.71 -36.61 -5.13
C VAL A 397 -35.96 -36.48 -4.25
N PRO A 398 -37.10 -37.09 -4.61
CA PRO A 398 -38.24 -37.15 -3.71
C PRO A 398 -37.89 -38.02 -2.52
N ALA A 399 -38.18 -37.55 -1.31
CA ALA A 399 -38.06 -38.35 -0.09
C ALA A 399 -38.88 -39.64 -0.27
N ASP A 400 -38.24 -40.80 -0.14
CA ASP A 400 -38.89 -42.11 -0.32
C ASP A 400 -39.86 -42.34 0.85
N THR A 401 -41.06 -41.80 0.70
CA THR A 401 -41.98 -41.54 1.81
C THR A 401 -42.41 -42.86 2.46
N LEU A 402 -42.44 -43.95 1.69
CA LEU A 402 -42.66 -45.29 2.22
C LEU A 402 -41.48 -45.77 3.07
N LYS A 403 -40.24 -45.66 2.59
CA LYS A 403 -39.03 -46.10 3.29
C LYS A 403 -38.73 -45.26 4.54
N GLU A 404 -38.94 -43.95 4.46
CA GLU A 404 -38.85 -43.04 5.62
C GLU A 404 -39.96 -43.34 6.64
N THR A 405 -41.20 -43.62 6.19
CA THR A 405 -42.30 -44.03 7.08
C THR A 405 -42.02 -45.39 7.72
N LYS A 406 -41.47 -46.38 6.99
CA LYS A 406 -41.02 -47.67 7.55
C LYS A 406 -39.94 -47.49 8.60
N THR A 407 -38.91 -46.70 8.29
CA THR A 407 -37.82 -46.41 9.25
C THR A 407 -38.37 -45.71 10.50
N ALA A 408 -39.21 -44.68 10.34
CA ALA A 408 -39.84 -43.99 11.46
C ALA A 408 -40.85 -44.87 12.23
N ALA A 409 -41.50 -45.83 11.58
CA ALA A 409 -42.36 -46.82 12.22
C ALA A 409 -41.55 -47.84 13.03
N VAL A 410 -40.46 -48.39 12.48
CA VAL A 410 -39.52 -49.27 13.18
C VAL A 410 -38.95 -48.58 14.40
N ASN A 411 -38.47 -47.34 14.27
CA ASN A 411 -37.93 -46.57 15.40
C ASN A 411 -38.99 -46.36 16.50
N VAL A 412 -40.22 -45.96 16.15
CA VAL A 412 -41.30 -45.78 17.14
C VAL A 412 -41.73 -47.11 17.79
N LEU A 413 -41.58 -48.25 17.11
CA LEU A 413 -41.76 -49.57 17.71
C LEU A 413 -40.63 -49.91 18.68
N GLU A 414 -39.37 -49.61 18.34
CA GLU A 414 -38.24 -49.74 19.26
C GLU A 414 -38.41 -48.84 20.50
N ASP A 415 -38.79 -47.58 20.32
CA ASP A 415 -39.09 -46.64 21.40
C ASP A 415 -40.20 -47.17 22.31
N ALA A 416 -41.33 -47.63 21.74
CA ALA A 416 -42.44 -48.19 22.51
C ALA A 416 -42.05 -49.50 23.24
N ALA A 417 -41.19 -50.32 22.64
CA ALA A 417 -40.67 -51.54 23.28
C ALA A 417 -39.65 -51.22 24.38
N ASN A 418 -38.85 -50.18 24.23
CA ASN A 418 -37.94 -49.69 25.26
C ASN A 418 -38.71 -49.04 26.43
N GLU A 419 -39.76 -48.25 26.13
CA GLU A 419 -40.71 -47.75 27.13
C GLU A 419 -41.35 -48.90 27.93
N ALA A 420 -41.81 -49.95 27.23
CA ALA A 420 -42.40 -51.13 27.85
C ALA A 420 -41.39 -51.92 28.70
N ARG A 421 -40.18 -52.17 28.18
CA ARG A 421 -39.08 -52.82 28.92
C ARG A 421 -38.72 -52.05 30.19
N LEU A 422 -38.56 -50.73 30.11
CA LEU A 422 -38.20 -49.89 31.27
C LEU A 422 -39.25 -49.96 32.38
N LYS A 423 -40.54 -49.92 32.02
CA LYS A 423 -41.64 -50.15 32.97
C LYS A 423 -41.56 -51.56 33.59
N ILE A 424 -41.42 -52.61 32.79
CA ILE A 424 -41.34 -53.99 33.31
C ILE A 424 -40.13 -54.19 34.24
N VAL A 425 -38.95 -53.64 33.91
CA VAL A 425 -37.74 -53.73 34.74
C VAL A 425 -37.92 -53.04 36.10
N SER A 426 -38.57 -51.87 36.12
CA SER A 426 -38.85 -51.09 37.34
C SER A 426 -40.06 -51.58 38.14
N SER A 427 -40.86 -52.51 37.60
CA SER A 427 -42.00 -53.11 38.31
C SER A 427 -41.61 -53.89 39.57
N ILE A 428 -42.60 -54.20 40.41
CA ILE A 428 -42.47 -55.08 41.59
C ILE A 428 -42.58 -56.59 41.25
N LEU A 429 -42.55 -56.97 39.97
CA LEU A 429 -42.66 -58.37 39.55
C LEU A 429 -41.42 -59.19 39.94
N SER A 430 -41.57 -60.52 40.07
CA SER A 430 -40.43 -61.43 40.24
C SER A 430 -39.50 -61.38 39.03
N ASP A 431 -38.20 -61.64 39.17
CA ASP A 431 -37.27 -61.63 38.04
C ASP A 431 -37.65 -62.64 36.95
N ALA A 432 -38.27 -63.77 37.33
CA ALA A 432 -38.82 -64.75 36.40
C ALA A 432 -40.00 -64.17 35.58
N ASP A 433 -40.86 -63.35 36.19
CA ASP A 433 -42.01 -62.74 35.52
C ASP A 433 -41.63 -61.47 34.75
N LYS A 434 -40.65 -60.69 35.23
CA LYS A 434 -39.97 -59.64 34.45
C LYS A 434 -39.37 -60.23 33.19
N SER A 435 -38.65 -61.34 33.29
CA SER A 435 -38.07 -62.04 32.13
C SER A 435 -39.14 -62.51 31.14
N LYS A 436 -40.25 -63.12 31.61
CA LYS A 436 -41.40 -63.48 30.75
C LYS A 436 -41.99 -62.26 30.02
N ALA A 437 -42.27 -61.17 30.73
CA ALA A 437 -42.89 -59.97 30.16
C ALA A 437 -41.93 -59.23 29.20
N ILE A 438 -40.63 -59.13 29.51
CA ILE A 438 -39.61 -58.61 28.59
C ILE A 438 -39.54 -59.47 27.32
N ASN A 439 -39.60 -60.80 27.44
CA ASN A 439 -39.61 -61.68 26.28
C ASN A 439 -40.90 -61.56 25.44
N ALA A 440 -42.05 -61.29 26.06
CA ALA A 440 -43.29 -60.96 25.35
C ALA A 440 -43.18 -59.63 24.58
N VAL A 441 -42.62 -58.57 25.19
CA VAL A 441 -42.29 -57.30 24.50
C VAL A 441 -41.32 -57.52 23.34
N ASN A 442 -40.27 -58.33 23.54
CA ASN A 442 -39.28 -58.64 22.51
C ASN A 442 -39.92 -59.35 21.30
N LYS A 443 -40.84 -60.30 21.55
CA LYS A 443 -41.61 -61.00 20.54
C LYS A 443 -42.52 -60.03 19.76
N ALA A 444 -43.31 -59.22 20.47
CA ALA A 444 -44.22 -58.24 19.86
C ALA A 444 -43.46 -57.18 19.03
N LEU A 445 -42.27 -56.74 19.48
CA LEU A 445 -41.39 -55.87 18.70
C LEU A 445 -40.92 -56.53 17.39
N SER A 446 -40.47 -57.79 17.46
CA SER A 446 -40.00 -58.52 16.28
C SER A 446 -41.12 -58.69 15.25
N GLU A 447 -42.30 -59.11 15.69
CA GLU A 447 -43.49 -59.29 14.85
C GLU A 447 -43.98 -57.95 14.26
N GLY A 448 -43.98 -56.89 15.07
CA GLY A 448 -44.31 -55.54 14.64
C GLY A 448 -43.38 -54.98 13.56
N LYS A 449 -42.06 -55.21 13.69
CA LYS A 449 -41.07 -54.82 12.67
C LYS A 449 -41.28 -55.56 11.36
N VAL A 450 -41.52 -56.88 11.41
CA VAL A 450 -41.79 -57.69 10.21
C VAL A 450 -43.06 -57.20 9.51
N ALA A 451 -44.13 -56.90 10.25
CA ALA A 451 -45.36 -56.35 9.69
C ALA A 451 -45.14 -54.96 9.04
N VAL A 452 -44.43 -54.05 9.72
CA VAL A 452 -44.07 -52.73 9.16
C VAL A 452 -43.25 -52.84 7.88
N GLU A 453 -42.29 -53.77 7.82
CA GLU A 453 -41.47 -53.97 6.62
C GLU A 453 -42.26 -54.61 5.47
N GLN A 454 -43.35 -55.33 5.76
CA GLN A 454 -44.26 -55.92 4.75
C GLN A 454 -45.33 -54.95 4.21
N GLY A 455 -45.55 -53.78 4.84
CA GLY A 455 -46.49 -52.77 4.34
C GLY A 455 -46.06 -52.18 2.99
N ASN A 456 -47.01 -51.98 2.08
CA ASN A 456 -46.73 -51.56 0.70
C ASN A 456 -47.06 -50.09 0.43
N THR A 457 -47.81 -49.46 1.33
CA THR A 457 -48.20 -48.04 1.28
C THR A 457 -47.95 -47.31 2.61
N VAL A 458 -47.90 -45.98 2.58
CA VAL A 458 -47.65 -45.14 3.77
C VAL A 458 -48.76 -45.34 4.81
N GLU A 459 -50.03 -45.28 4.42
CA GLU A 459 -51.19 -45.57 5.27
C GLU A 459 -51.15 -46.97 5.89
N GLU A 460 -50.84 -48.03 5.13
CA GLU A 460 -50.68 -49.38 5.69
C GLU A 460 -49.58 -49.41 6.75
N VAL A 461 -48.40 -48.86 6.46
CA VAL A 461 -47.28 -48.84 7.40
C VAL A 461 -47.64 -48.05 8.67
N LEU A 462 -48.38 -46.94 8.56
CA LEU A 462 -48.87 -46.18 9.71
C LEU A 462 -49.91 -46.95 10.54
N GLN A 463 -50.79 -47.73 9.90
CA GLN A 463 -51.80 -48.54 10.59
C GLN A 463 -51.21 -49.81 11.22
N LEU A 464 -50.23 -50.46 10.56
CA LEU A 464 -49.46 -51.58 11.08
C LEU A 464 -48.60 -51.14 12.27
N LYS A 465 -47.93 -49.97 12.17
CA LYS A 465 -47.26 -49.29 13.28
C LYS A 465 -48.21 -49.09 14.46
N ALA A 466 -49.37 -48.47 14.25
CA ALA A 466 -50.32 -48.20 15.34
C ALA A 466 -50.81 -49.50 16.02
N THR A 467 -51.05 -50.55 15.24
CA THR A 467 -51.45 -51.88 15.73
C THR A 467 -50.34 -52.50 16.58
N ALA A 468 -49.11 -52.54 16.07
CA ALA A 468 -47.97 -53.15 16.77
C ALA A 468 -47.53 -52.35 18.01
N VAL A 469 -47.61 -51.01 18.01
CA VAL A 469 -47.39 -50.19 19.23
C VAL A 469 -48.40 -50.56 20.33
N ASN A 470 -49.66 -50.81 19.97
CA ASN A 470 -50.67 -51.23 20.94
C ASN A 470 -50.42 -52.66 21.47
N GLU A 471 -50.01 -53.62 20.62
CA GLU A 471 -49.67 -54.97 21.10
C GLU A 471 -48.42 -54.99 21.98
N ILE A 472 -47.39 -54.20 21.66
CA ILE A 472 -46.21 -54.00 22.53
C ILE A 472 -46.63 -53.46 23.90
N ARG A 473 -47.52 -52.45 23.93
CA ARG A 473 -47.99 -51.83 25.18
C ARG A 473 -48.87 -52.74 26.02
N LYS A 474 -49.66 -53.65 25.41
CA LYS A 474 -50.40 -54.71 26.13
C LYS A 474 -49.51 -55.69 26.88
N GLN A 475 -48.24 -55.84 26.50
CA GLN A 475 -47.31 -56.74 27.20
C GLN A 475 -46.74 -56.14 28.50
N VAL A 476 -47.06 -54.89 28.84
CA VAL A 476 -46.74 -54.28 30.14
C VAL A 476 -47.84 -54.65 31.14
N PRO A 477 -47.54 -55.41 32.22
CA PRO A 477 -48.56 -55.77 33.21
C PRO A 477 -49.10 -54.54 33.93
N SER A 478 -50.40 -54.52 34.21
CA SER A 478 -51.16 -53.36 34.71
C SER A 478 -50.82 -52.88 36.12
N SER A 479 -49.84 -53.49 36.79
CA SER A 479 -49.29 -53.11 38.09
C SER A 479 -48.04 -52.21 37.98
N THR A 480 -47.96 -51.35 36.96
CA THR A 480 -46.68 -50.75 36.52
C THR A 480 -46.80 -49.31 36.00
N GLU A 481 -47.21 -48.38 36.86
CA GLU A 481 -46.96 -46.95 36.65
C GLU A 481 -45.89 -46.47 37.63
N ILE A 482 -44.74 -46.06 37.10
CA ILE A 482 -43.70 -45.33 37.84
C ILE A 482 -44.23 -43.90 38.05
N SER A 483 -44.13 -43.36 39.26
CA SER A 483 -44.48 -41.96 39.50
C SER A 483 -43.48 -41.00 38.83
N LEU A 484 -43.89 -39.77 38.56
CA LEU A 484 -43.01 -38.76 37.96
C LEU A 484 -41.78 -38.46 38.84
N GLU A 485 -41.91 -38.59 40.17
CA GLU A 485 -40.81 -38.32 41.11
C GLU A 485 -39.80 -39.47 41.18
N GLU A 486 -40.23 -40.73 41.10
CA GLU A 486 -39.32 -41.88 40.95
C GLU A 486 -38.53 -41.78 39.62
N ALA A 487 -39.20 -41.35 38.54
CA ALA A 487 -38.53 -41.12 37.25
C ALA A 487 -37.51 -39.95 37.30
N LYS A 488 -37.70 -38.95 38.16
CA LYS A 488 -36.69 -37.91 38.43
C LYS A 488 -35.52 -38.45 39.24
N ALA A 489 -35.76 -39.29 40.25
CA ALA A 489 -34.71 -39.85 41.10
C ALA A 489 -33.66 -40.63 40.27
N THR A 490 -34.09 -41.56 39.41
CA THR A 490 -33.19 -42.29 38.51
C THR A 490 -32.49 -41.37 37.50
N ALA A 491 -33.13 -40.29 37.09
CA ALA A 491 -32.54 -39.30 36.18
C ALA A 491 -31.43 -38.45 36.85
N ILE A 492 -31.56 -38.17 38.15
CA ILE A 492 -30.54 -37.49 38.96
C ILE A 492 -29.33 -38.41 39.14
N GLU A 493 -29.53 -39.65 39.59
CA GLU A 493 -28.47 -40.67 39.72
C GLU A 493 -27.69 -40.85 38.41
N THR A 494 -28.40 -40.88 37.27
CA THR A 494 -27.79 -40.93 35.93
C THR A 494 -26.90 -39.72 35.63
N ILE A 495 -27.26 -38.53 36.10
CA ILE A 495 -26.48 -37.30 35.91
C ILE A 495 -25.27 -37.24 36.85
N GLU A 496 -25.43 -37.65 38.11
CA GLU A 496 -24.36 -37.72 39.10
C GLU A 496 -23.25 -38.68 38.64
N ASP A 497 -23.60 -39.87 38.15
CA ASP A 497 -22.61 -40.84 37.66
C ASP A 497 -21.93 -40.38 36.35
N ILE A 498 -22.60 -39.59 35.51
CA ILE A 498 -21.99 -38.92 34.34
C ILE A 498 -21.00 -37.82 34.79
N ALA A 499 -21.36 -37.01 35.79
CA ALA A 499 -20.50 -35.96 36.33
C ALA A 499 -19.27 -36.54 37.04
N LYS A 500 -19.45 -37.56 37.88
CA LYS A 500 -18.40 -38.38 38.50
C LYS A 500 -17.48 -39.03 37.47
N THR A 501 -18.03 -39.53 36.36
CA THR A 501 -17.26 -40.04 35.21
C THR A 501 -16.49 -38.93 34.47
N ALA A 502 -16.98 -37.68 34.47
CA ALA A 502 -16.26 -36.54 33.91
C ALA A 502 -15.13 -36.07 34.85
N LYS A 503 -15.38 -35.94 36.16
CA LYS A 503 -14.39 -35.62 37.20
C LYS A 503 -13.26 -36.66 37.23
N GLY A 504 -13.59 -37.94 37.04
CA GLY A 504 -12.63 -39.04 36.93
C GLY A 504 -11.67 -38.98 35.74
N LYS A 505 -11.84 -38.02 34.80
CA LYS A 505 -10.92 -37.76 33.67
C LYS A 505 -9.95 -36.60 33.94
N ILE A 506 -10.11 -35.87 35.05
CA ILE A 506 -9.20 -34.79 35.46
C ILE A 506 -7.84 -35.39 35.87
N GLY A 507 -6.75 -34.69 35.53
CA GLY A 507 -5.40 -35.10 35.89
C GLY A 507 -5.17 -35.03 37.40
N LYS A 508 -4.80 -36.14 38.03
CA LYS A 508 -4.60 -36.23 39.49
C LYS A 508 -3.40 -35.45 40.01
N ASP A 509 -2.46 -35.12 39.12
CA ASP A 509 -1.20 -34.42 39.42
C ASP A 509 -1.30 -32.89 39.23
N LEU A 510 -2.53 -32.37 39.06
CA LEU A 510 -2.78 -30.92 38.97
C LEU A 510 -2.64 -30.23 40.34
N PRO A 511 -2.26 -28.93 40.37
CA PRO A 511 -2.30 -28.12 41.58
C PRO A 511 -3.70 -28.12 42.23
N GLU A 512 -3.76 -28.06 43.57
CA GLU A 512 -5.00 -28.20 44.35
C GLU A 512 -6.05 -27.12 44.01
N ASP A 513 -5.61 -25.89 43.71
CA ASP A 513 -6.47 -24.78 43.27
C ASP A 513 -7.02 -24.99 41.84
N VAL A 514 -6.20 -25.51 40.93
CA VAL A 514 -6.61 -25.85 39.56
C VAL A 514 -7.58 -27.02 39.56
N LEU A 515 -7.28 -28.07 40.34
CA LEU A 515 -8.12 -29.25 40.48
C LEU A 515 -9.46 -28.91 41.14
N ALA A 516 -9.48 -28.02 42.13
CA ALA A 516 -10.72 -27.49 42.70
C ALA A 516 -11.53 -26.70 41.66
N ALA A 517 -10.91 -25.84 40.85
CA ALA A 517 -11.59 -25.07 39.81
C ALA A 517 -12.17 -25.95 38.69
N GLU A 518 -11.43 -26.96 38.22
CA GLU A 518 -11.89 -27.88 37.18
C GLU A 518 -13.04 -28.78 37.66
N ASN A 519 -12.98 -29.29 38.89
CA ASN A 519 -14.10 -30.02 39.49
C ASN A 519 -15.33 -29.12 39.64
N LYS A 520 -15.17 -27.89 40.15
CA LYS A 520 -16.28 -26.93 40.33
C LYS A 520 -17.03 -26.62 39.03
N VAL A 521 -16.32 -26.53 37.89
CA VAL A 521 -16.95 -26.32 36.58
C VAL A 521 -17.85 -27.50 36.19
N ILE A 522 -17.52 -28.73 36.62
CA ILE A 522 -18.37 -29.91 36.43
C ILE A 522 -19.51 -29.91 37.46
N ASP A 523 -19.24 -29.59 38.74
CA ASP A 523 -20.27 -29.45 39.79
C ASP A 523 -21.34 -28.43 39.38
N ASP A 524 -20.95 -27.27 38.83
CA ASP A 524 -21.87 -26.23 38.37
C ASP A 524 -22.76 -26.75 37.22
N ALA A 525 -22.21 -27.55 36.29
CA ALA A 525 -22.95 -28.14 35.18
C ALA A 525 -23.91 -29.26 35.62
N GLU A 526 -23.48 -30.07 36.61
CA GLU A 526 -24.25 -31.13 37.26
C GLU A 526 -25.47 -30.55 38.00
N ASN A 527 -25.26 -29.55 38.87
CA ASN A 527 -26.34 -28.85 39.57
C ASN A 527 -27.37 -28.23 38.59
N ASN A 528 -26.90 -27.60 37.50
CA ASN A 528 -27.77 -27.06 36.44
C ASN A 528 -28.56 -28.14 35.66
N ALA A 529 -28.10 -29.39 35.65
CA ALA A 529 -28.83 -30.51 35.05
C ALA A 529 -29.86 -31.08 36.04
N VAL A 530 -29.48 -31.25 37.30
CA VAL A 530 -30.36 -31.70 38.40
C VAL A 530 -31.52 -30.72 38.62
N GLU A 531 -31.30 -29.41 38.60
CA GLU A 531 -32.37 -28.39 38.72
C GLU A 531 -33.41 -28.51 37.59
N LYS A 532 -32.97 -28.78 36.35
CA LYS A 532 -33.87 -29.00 35.20
C LYS A 532 -34.66 -30.30 35.32
N ILE A 533 -34.04 -31.38 35.82
CA ILE A 533 -34.72 -32.66 36.06
C ILE A 533 -35.80 -32.47 37.14
N ASN A 534 -35.47 -31.84 38.27
CA ASN A 534 -36.44 -31.52 39.32
C ASN A 534 -37.61 -30.66 38.83
N SER A 535 -37.32 -29.71 37.91
CA SER A 535 -38.31 -28.82 37.28
C SER A 535 -39.16 -29.47 36.17
N SER A 536 -38.84 -30.69 35.75
CA SER A 536 -39.54 -31.42 34.68
C SER A 536 -40.98 -31.76 35.06
N LYS A 537 -41.91 -31.67 34.10
CA LYS A 537 -43.34 -31.90 34.29
C LYS A 537 -43.88 -33.13 33.56
N SER A 538 -43.03 -33.80 32.79
CA SER A 538 -43.31 -35.02 32.04
C SER A 538 -42.04 -35.84 31.85
N LEU A 539 -42.20 -37.12 31.52
CA LEU A 539 -41.07 -37.98 31.16
C LEU A 539 -40.28 -37.45 29.95
N ALA A 540 -40.94 -36.78 29.01
CA ALA A 540 -40.29 -36.16 27.85
C ALA A 540 -39.37 -34.98 28.25
N ASP A 541 -39.80 -34.17 29.22
CA ASP A 541 -38.96 -33.11 29.80
C ASP A 541 -37.74 -33.71 30.52
N ILE A 542 -37.92 -34.80 31.28
CA ILE A 542 -36.84 -35.52 31.96
C ILE A 542 -35.82 -36.05 30.95
N THR A 543 -36.27 -36.73 29.89
CA THR A 543 -35.36 -37.23 28.83
C THR A 543 -34.58 -36.10 28.15
N ALA A 544 -35.22 -34.96 27.89
CA ALA A 544 -34.55 -33.78 27.35
C ALA A 544 -33.57 -33.12 28.34
N ALA A 545 -33.89 -33.14 29.64
CA ALA A 545 -33.02 -32.65 30.70
C ALA A 545 -31.79 -33.56 30.89
N ILE A 546 -31.93 -34.89 30.88
CA ILE A 546 -30.80 -35.83 30.89
C ILE A 546 -29.90 -35.61 29.67
N ALA A 547 -30.48 -35.54 28.46
CA ALA A 547 -29.70 -35.35 27.24
C ALA A 547 -28.91 -34.03 27.25
N SER A 548 -29.57 -32.91 27.55
CA SER A 548 -28.92 -31.60 27.60
C SER A 548 -27.99 -31.41 28.80
N GLY A 549 -28.24 -32.12 29.92
CA GLY A 549 -27.34 -32.18 31.08
C GLY A 549 -26.06 -32.96 30.78
N LYS A 550 -26.18 -34.14 30.15
CA LYS A 550 -25.05 -34.94 29.67
C LYS A 550 -24.16 -34.13 28.71
N ASP A 551 -24.76 -33.44 27.75
CA ASP A 551 -24.01 -32.59 26.81
C ASP A 551 -23.34 -31.41 27.52
N ALA A 552 -24.01 -30.77 28.47
CA ALA A 552 -23.43 -29.68 29.26
C ALA A 552 -22.21 -30.16 30.09
N ILE A 553 -22.36 -31.26 30.83
CA ILE A 553 -21.30 -31.84 31.68
C ILE A 553 -20.08 -32.25 30.86
N ASN A 554 -20.27 -32.93 29.72
CA ASN A 554 -19.15 -33.37 28.87
C ASN A 554 -18.44 -32.21 28.15
N LEU A 555 -19.07 -31.03 28.05
CA LEU A 555 -18.48 -29.83 27.43
C LEU A 555 -17.99 -28.79 28.45
N ALA A 556 -18.34 -28.90 29.73
CA ALA A 556 -18.03 -27.91 30.77
C ALA A 556 -16.52 -27.69 30.91
N LEU A 557 -15.77 -28.76 31.20
CA LEU A 557 -14.31 -28.72 31.33
C LEU A 557 -13.60 -28.32 30.01
N PRO A 558 -13.93 -28.90 28.83
CA PRO A 558 -13.39 -28.44 27.55
C PRO A 558 -13.58 -26.95 27.26
N LYS A 559 -14.72 -26.34 27.64
CA LYS A 559 -14.95 -24.90 27.46
C LYS A 559 -14.11 -24.06 28.41
N TYR A 560 -14.01 -24.45 29.68
CA TYR A 560 -13.17 -23.77 30.66
C TYR A 560 -11.69 -23.75 30.27
N LEU A 561 -11.14 -24.90 29.86
CA LEU A 561 -9.76 -25.00 29.38
C LEU A 561 -9.52 -24.16 28.12
N ALA A 562 -10.47 -24.17 27.19
CA ALA A 562 -10.42 -23.35 25.98
C ALA A 562 -10.44 -21.83 26.25
N GLU A 563 -11.26 -21.36 27.18
CA GLU A 563 -11.26 -19.95 27.59
C GLU A 563 -9.96 -19.57 28.32
N SER A 564 -9.44 -20.45 29.18
CA SER A 564 -8.16 -20.27 29.87
C SER A 564 -6.98 -20.16 28.87
N GLU A 565 -6.92 -21.03 27.85
CA GLU A 565 -5.88 -20.98 26.82
C GLU A 565 -5.93 -19.66 26.02
N ILE A 566 -7.13 -19.19 25.66
CA ILE A 566 -7.33 -17.92 24.95
C ILE A 566 -6.95 -16.71 25.81
N ILE A 567 -7.26 -16.72 27.11
CA ILE A 567 -6.82 -15.68 28.06
C ILE A 567 -5.29 -15.71 28.20
N GLY A 568 -4.66 -16.88 28.23
CA GLY A 568 -3.21 -17.05 28.23
C GLY A 568 -2.55 -16.52 26.96
N ALA A 569 -3.12 -16.81 25.78
CA ALA A 569 -2.65 -16.29 24.49
C ALA A 569 -2.74 -14.75 24.42
N ALA A 570 -3.88 -14.18 24.82
CA ALA A 570 -4.08 -12.74 24.88
C ALA A 570 -3.14 -12.04 25.88
N SER A 571 -2.83 -12.68 27.00
CA SER A 571 -1.90 -12.16 28.01
C SER A 571 -0.46 -12.12 27.50
N ARG A 572 -0.05 -13.13 26.72
CA ARG A 572 1.23 -13.11 25.99
C ARG A 572 1.25 -11.98 24.96
N ALA A 573 0.25 -11.89 24.09
CA ALA A 573 0.17 -10.86 23.05
C ALA A 573 0.18 -9.43 23.60
N LYS A 574 -0.54 -9.17 24.70
CA LYS A 574 -0.49 -7.91 25.45
C LYS A 574 0.88 -7.58 26.03
N THR A 575 1.69 -8.60 26.30
CA THR A 575 3.06 -8.42 26.80
C THR A 575 4.02 -8.07 25.67
N SER A 576 3.89 -8.70 24.49
CA SER A 576 4.66 -8.41 23.28
C SER A 576 4.55 -6.93 22.87
N ILE A 577 3.31 -6.44 22.71
CA ILE A 577 3.02 -5.09 22.20
C ILE A 577 3.43 -3.94 23.15
N GLY A 578 3.83 -4.25 24.38
CA GLY A 578 4.24 -3.29 25.41
C GLY A 578 3.08 -2.58 26.13
N LYS A 579 3.32 -2.19 27.38
CA LYS A 579 2.32 -1.54 28.27
C LYS A 579 1.78 -0.21 27.74
N ASP A 580 2.56 0.48 26.91
CA ASP A 580 2.20 1.79 26.35
C ASP A 580 1.21 1.67 25.16
N ASN A 581 1.05 0.47 24.58
CA ASN A 581 0.17 0.23 23.44
C ASN A 581 -1.28 -0.06 23.87
N VAL A 582 -1.87 0.90 24.58
CA VAL A 582 -3.22 0.82 25.16
C VAL A 582 -4.28 0.55 24.09
N GLU A 583 -4.13 1.09 22.87
CA GLU A 583 -5.06 0.79 21.77
C GLU A 583 -4.96 -0.67 21.30
N GLY A 584 -3.76 -1.24 21.21
CA GLY A 584 -3.55 -2.65 20.87
C GLY A 584 -4.12 -3.59 21.93
N ALA A 585 -3.87 -3.31 23.22
CA ALA A 585 -4.40 -4.12 24.32
C ALA A 585 -5.94 -4.17 24.32
N ASN A 586 -6.60 -3.02 24.12
CA ASN A 586 -8.06 -2.94 23.99
C ASN A 586 -8.60 -3.65 22.74
N ALA A 587 -7.82 -3.72 21.66
CA ALA A 587 -8.20 -4.48 20.46
C ALA A 587 -8.14 -6.00 20.70
N ILE A 588 -7.12 -6.47 21.42
CA ILE A 588 -6.97 -7.87 21.84
C ILE A 588 -8.15 -8.27 22.74
N ASP A 589 -8.48 -7.49 23.78
CA ASP A 589 -9.60 -7.79 24.69
C ASP A 589 -10.93 -7.95 23.95
N LYS A 590 -11.19 -7.08 22.98
CA LYS A 590 -12.41 -7.14 22.16
C LYS A 590 -12.48 -8.42 21.30
N VAL A 591 -11.33 -8.94 20.88
CA VAL A 591 -11.24 -10.24 20.19
C VAL A 591 -11.44 -11.39 21.18
N VAL A 592 -10.84 -11.35 22.37
CA VAL A 592 -11.05 -12.35 23.45
C VAL A 592 -12.52 -12.51 23.80
N GLU A 593 -13.24 -11.41 24.08
CA GLU A 593 -14.68 -11.47 24.42
C GLU A 593 -15.53 -12.00 23.25
N THR A 594 -15.09 -11.77 22.01
CA THR A 594 -15.73 -12.36 20.82
C THR A 594 -15.48 -13.87 20.77
N ILE A 595 -14.29 -14.35 21.13
CA ILE A 595 -13.93 -15.78 21.12
C ILE A 595 -14.64 -16.54 22.24
N LYS A 596 -14.62 -16.02 23.49
CA LYS A 596 -15.38 -16.59 24.64
C LYS A 596 -16.84 -16.81 24.29
N SER A 597 -17.48 -15.79 23.70
CA SER A 597 -18.89 -15.83 23.28
C SER A 597 -19.19 -16.99 22.31
N LYS A 598 -18.20 -17.43 21.51
CA LYS A 598 -18.34 -18.57 20.61
C LYS A 598 -18.01 -19.91 21.30
N ILE A 599 -16.97 -19.97 22.14
CA ILE A 599 -16.64 -21.17 22.94
C ILE A 599 -17.84 -21.56 23.81
N ALA A 600 -18.47 -20.58 24.47
CA ALA A 600 -19.71 -20.76 25.21
C ALA A 600 -20.85 -21.35 24.34
N ALA A 601 -20.97 -20.90 23.08
CA ALA A 601 -22.02 -21.33 22.14
C ALA A 601 -21.75 -22.68 21.45
N ALA A 602 -20.51 -23.19 21.49
CA ALA A 602 -20.12 -24.45 20.84
C ALA A 602 -20.85 -25.67 21.45
N LYS A 603 -21.13 -26.67 20.61
CA LYS A 603 -21.90 -27.89 20.93
C LYS A 603 -21.09 -29.19 20.87
N SER A 604 -19.81 -29.11 20.52
CA SER A 604 -18.91 -30.26 20.50
C SER A 604 -17.47 -29.82 20.81
N THR A 605 -16.64 -30.75 21.23
CA THR A 605 -15.18 -30.56 21.35
C THR A 605 -14.57 -30.10 20.03
N ASP A 606 -15.04 -30.61 18.91
CA ASP A 606 -14.61 -30.26 17.56
C ASP A 606 -14.94 -28.81 17.17
N GLU A 607 -16.02 -28.24 17.69
CA GLU A 607 -16.35 -26.81 17.52
C GLU A 607 -15.49 -25.95 18.44
N ILE A 608 -15.29 -26.37 19.70
CA ILE A 608 -14.43 -25.68 20.67
C ILE A 608 -13.01 -25.56 20.10
N SER A 609 -12.39 -26.66 19.65
CA SER A 609 -11.03 -26.65 19.10
C SER A 609 -10.88 -25.74 17.87
N LYS A 610 -11.91 -25.64 17.01
CA LYS A 610 -11.90 -24.74 15.84
C LYS A 610 -12.00 -23.26 16.24
N GLU A 611 -12.76 -22.95 17.28
CA GLU A 611 -12.89 -21.59 17.79
C GLU A 611 -11.71 -21.15 18.67
N VAL A 612 -11.04 -22.10 19.32
CA VAL A 612 -9.72 -21.88 19.95
C VAL A 612 -8.67 -21.57 18.89
N GLU A 613 -8.53 -22.41 17.85
CA GLU A 613 -7.45 -22.24 16.87
C GLU A 613 -7.62 -20.99 16.01
N SER A 614 -8.84 -20.73 15.52
CA SER A 614 -9.15 -19.47 14.83
C SER A 614 -9.12 -18.26 15.76
N GLY A 615 -9.37 -18.45 17.07
CA GLY A 615 -9.22 -17.44 18.10
C GLY A 615 -7.76 -17.04 18.35
N LYS A 616 -6.84 -18.01 18.46
CA LYS A 616 -5.39 -17.77 18.54
C LYS A 616 -4.90 -16.95 17.34
N GLN A 617 -5.23 -17.38 16.12
CA GLN A 617 -4.86 -16.66 14.90
C GLN A 617 -5.45 -15.24 14.88
N ALA A 618 -6.69 -15.04 15.35
CA ALA A 618 -7.31 -13.73 15.43
C ALA A 618 -6.61 -12.79 16.44
N ILE A 619 -6.03 -13.34 17.52
CA ILE A 619 -5.21 -12.58 18.49
C ILE A 619 -3.87 -12.19 17.84
N THR A 620 -3.14 -13.15 17.25
CA THR A 620 -1.85 -12.88 16.59
C THR A 620 -1.97 -11.85 15.46
N ASN A 621 -3.04 -11.91 14.65
CA ASN A 621 -3.29 -10.92 13.59
C ASN A 621 -3.51 -9.49 14.14
N VAL A 622 -3.93 -9.34 15.40
CA VAL A 622 -4.11 -8.04 16.08
C VAL A 622 -2.81 -7.60 16.78
N GLU A 623 -2.05 -8.55 17.33
CA GLU A 623 -0.71 -8.35 17.88
C GLU A 623 0.24 -7.74 16.83
N GLU A 624 0.43 -8.43 15.69
CA GLU A 624 1.25 -7.95 14.57
C GLU A 624 0.83 -6.55 14.08
N LEU A 625 -0.47 -6.32 13.89
CA LEU A 625 -0.99 -5.03 13.43
C LEU A 625 -0.76 -3.92 14.47
N ALA A 626 -0.78 -4.23 15.77
CA ALA A 626 -0.51 -3.28 16.84
C ALA A 626 0.98 -2.90 16.92
N GLU A 627 1.90 -3.84 16.69
CA GLU A 627 3.35 -3.58 16.61
C GLU A 627 3.70 -2.75 15.37
N ILE A 628 3.10 -3.08 14.21
CA ILE A 628 3.27 -2.33 12.96
C ILE A 628 2.78 -0.88 13.12
N LYS A 629 1.63 -0.67 13.78
CA LYS A 629 1.13 0.68 14.12
C LYS A 629 2.06 1.43 15.05
N GLN A 630 2.59 0.78 16.09
CA GLN A 630 3.50 1.43 17.03
C GLN A 630 4.83 1.83 16.37
N THR A 631 5.41 0.95 15.57
CA THR A 631 6.61 1.21 14.77
C THR A 631 6.40 2.39 13.81
N ALA A 632 5.24 2.44 13.14
CA ALA A 632 4.88 3.55 12.27
C ALA A 632 4.70 4.88 13.02
N LYS A 633 4.11 4.88 14.24
CA LYS A 633 4.00 6.08 15.09
C LYS A 633 5.38 6.65 15.44
N VAL A 634 6.33 5.81 15.85
CA VAL A 634 7.71 6.21 16.22
C VAL A 634 8.42 6.86 15.03
N ALA A 635 8.33 6.26 13.84
CA ALA A 635 8.92 6.83 12.62
C ALA A 635 8.32 8.20 12.23
N ILE A 636 7.10 8.52 12.65
CA ILE A 636 6.53 9.87 12.52
C ILE A 636 7.14 10.85 13.54
N ASP A 637 7.38 10.44 14.79
CA ASP A 637 8.04 11.29 15.78
C ASP A 637 9.51 11.58 15.44
N ASP A 638 10.23 10.62 14.86
CA ASP A 638 11.57 10.82 14.32
C ASP A 638 11.56 11.83 13.16
N ALA A 639 10.63 11.67 12.20
CA ALA A 639 10.46 12.59 11.08
C ALA A 639 10.06 14.00 11.53
N VAL A 640 9.19 14.13 12.54
CA VAL A 640 8.84 15.41 13.19
C VAL A 640 10.06 16.04 13.84
N THR A 641 10.85 15.26 14.57
CA THR A 641 12.04 15.75 15.27
C THR A 641 13.06 16.29 14.27
N ALA A 642 13.38 15.52 13.22
CA ALA A 642 14.27 15.94 12.14
C ALA A 642 13.74 17.18 11.39
N ALA A 643 12.43 17.25 11.11
CA ALA A 643 11.82 18.41 10.46
C ALA A 643 11.87 19.67 11.36
N LYS A 644 11.56 19.54 12.65
CA LYS A 644 11.66 20.64 13.63
C LYS A 644 13.09 21.11 13.82
N GLU A 645 14.07 20.21 13.76
CA GLU A 645 15.48 20.57 13.85
C GLU A 645 15.94 21.32 12.58
N ARG A 646 15.58 20.84 11.38
CA ARG A 646 15.80 21.56 10.10
C ARG A 646 15.22 22.97 10.15
N ILE A 647 13.96 23.12 10.54
CA ILE A 647 13.27 24.42 10.70
C ILE A 647 13.96 25.31 11.75
N SER A 648 14.56 24.73 12.79
CA SER A 648 15.29 25.49 13.82
C SER A 648 16.63 26.01 13.31
N LYS A 649 17.36 25.17 12.57
CA LYS A 649 18.66 25.46 11.95
C LYS A 649 18.57 26.36 10.71
N ASP A 650 17.39 26.50 10.12
CA ASP A 650 17.17 27.39 8.97
C ASP A 650 17.44 28.86 9.35
N ILE A 651 18.42 29.47 8.70
CA ILE A 651 18.79 30.88 8.90
C ILE A 651 17.90 31.84 8.08
N ALA A 652 17.09 31.32 7.15
CA ALA A 652 16.13 32.09 6.37
C ALA A 652 14.75 32.22 7.03
N LEU A 653 14.64 31.97 8.34
CA LEU A 653 13.40 32.14 9.10
C LEU A 653 13.59 32.93 10.39
N ASN A 654 12.66 33.86 10.64
CA ASN A 654 12.50 34.49 11.95
C ASN A 654 11.68 33.60 12.91
N ASP A 655 11.71 33.91 14.21
CA ASP A 655 11.16 33.03 15.24
C ASP A 655 9.63 32.83 15.15
N ALA A 656 8.89 33.83 14.67
CA ALA A 656 7.45 33.69 14.41
C ALA A 656 7.19 32.69 13.26
N GLN A 657 7.96 32.78 12.18
CA GLN A 657 7.88 31.82 11.06
C GLN A 657 8.31 30.41 11.49
N LYS A 658 9.38 30.27 12.28
CA LYS A 658 9.81 28.98 12.86
C LYS A 658 8.73 28.37 13.74
N THR A 659 8.04 29.18 14.54
CA THR A 659 6.97 28.73 15.44
C THR A 659 5.77 28.19 14.66
N GLU A 660 5.25 28.93 13.68
CA GLU A 660 4.11 28.46 12.87
C GLU A 660 4.51 27.28 11.96
N ALA A 661 5.74 27.22 11.46
CA ALA A 661 6.25 26.09 10.69
C ALA A 661 6.33 24.80 11.53
N LYS A 662 6.84 24.86 12.77
CA LYS A 662 6.85 23.74 13.72
C LYS A 662 5.44 23.24 14.04
N LYS A 663 4.52 24.16 14.33
CA LYS A 663 3.10 23.88 14.59
C LYS A 663 2.39 23.27 13.37
N ALA A 664 2.76 23.64 12.15
CA ALA A 664 2.25 23.01 10.94
C ALA A 664 2.76 21.57 10.78
N VAL A 665 4.03 21.28 11.15
CA VAL A 665 4.57 19.91 11.22
C VAL A 665 3.80 19.07 12.25
N ASP A 666 3.58 19.61 13.46
CA ASP A 666 2.78 18.94 14.51
C ASP A 666 1.34 18.63 14.07
N THR A 667 0.73 19.55 13.31
CA THR A 667 -0.60 19.38 12.74
C THR A 667 -0.67 18.22 11.75
N VAL A 668 0.35 18.08 10.88
CA VAL A 668 0.45 16.94 9.93
C VAL A 668 0.72 15.64 10.70
N ALA A 669 1.64 15.65 11.65
CA ALA A 669 2.00 14.47 12.44
C ALA A 669 0.80 13.90 13.21
N THR A 670 0.00 14.77 13.84
CA THR A 670 -1.24 14.39 14.51
C THR A 670 -2.20 13.70 13.54
N GLN A 671 -2.45 14.30 12.37
CA GLN A 671 -3.31 13.74 11.33
C GLN A 671 -2.80 12.40 10.76
N THR A 672 -1.47 12.21 10.71
CA THR A 672 -0.87 10.93 10.32
C THR A 672 -1.00 9.87 11.41
N LYS A 673 -0.80 10.20 12.69
CA LYS A 673 -1.02 9.25 13.79
C LYS A 673 -2.48 8.83 13.90
N ASP A 674 -3.41 9.77 13.69
CA ASP A 674 -4.84 9.46 13.56
C ASP A 674 -5.10 8.47 12.40
N ALA A 675 -4.46 8.68 11.24
CA ALA A 675 -4.60 7.78 10.08
C ALA A 675 -4.02 6.38 10.35
N ILE A 676 -2.86 6.29 11.02
CA ILE A 676 -2.23 5.02 11.44
C ILE A 676 -3.12 4.29 12.44
N ASN A 677 -3.68 4.99 13.43
CA ASN A 677 -4.60 4.41 14.41
C ASN A 677 -5.86 3.82 13.73
N ASN A 678 -6.43 4.53 12.75
CA ASN A 678 -7.65 4.13 12.03
C ASN A 678 -7.43 3.10 10.90
N ALA A 679 -6.19 2.76 10.55
CA ALA A 679 -5.88 1.76 9.53
C ALA A 679 -6.34 0.35 9.95
N GLU A 680 -6.88 -0.45 9.02
CA GLU A 680 -7.34 -1.82 9.29
C GLU A 680 -6.37 -2.91 8.79
N THR A 681 -5.34 -2.54 8.01
CA THR A 681 -4.30 -3.47 7.52
C THR A 681 -2.89 -2.86 7.57
N ALA A 682 -1.86 -3.71 7.44
CA ALA A 682 -0.46 -3.29 7.40
C ALA A 682 -0.14 -2.36 6.21
N GLU A 683 -0.75 -2.58 5.05
CA GLU A 683 -0.58 -1.73 3.87
C GLU A 683 -1.19 -0.34 4.07
N GLU A 684 -2.32 -0.25 4.79
CA GLU A 684 -2.92 1.04 5.15
C GLU A 684 -2.03 1.80 6.14
N VAL A 685 -1.39 1.12 7.10
CA VAL A 685 -0.40 1.72 8.02
C VAL A 685 0.83 2.21 7.26
N ALA A 686 1.47 1.35 6.45
CA ALA A 686 2.67 1.70 5.69
C ALA A 686 2.40 2.85 4.70
N LYS A 687 1.20 2.88 4.08
CA LYS A 687 0.75 4.00 3.25
C LYS A 687 0.58 5.29 4.06
N ALA A 688 -0.09 5.24 5.21
CA ALA A 688 -0.31 6.41 6.07
C ALA A 688 1.03 6.98 6.58
N GLN A 689 1.93 6.10 7.02
CA GLN A 689 3.31 6.43 7.41
C GLN A 689 4.04 7.14 6.25
N LYS A 690 4.04 6.57 5.04
CA LYS A 690 4.71 7.18 3.89
C LYS A 690 4.11 8.52 3.49
N GLU A 691 2.79 8.60 3.30
CA GLU A 691 2.11 9.86 2.94
C GLU A 691 2.31 10.95 4.01
N GLY A 692 2.42 10.55 5.29
CA GLY A 692 2.76 11.43 6.40
C GLY A 692 4.21 11.93 6.37
N ILE A 693 5.20 11.04 6.26
CA ILE A 693 6.62 11.41 6.16
C ILE A 693 6.88 12.30 4.94
N ASP A 694 6.31 11.95 3.77
CA ASP A 694 6.40 12.77 2.57
C ASP A 694 5.77 14.16 2.80
N SER A 695 4.66 14.25 3.53
CA SER A 695 3.98 15.52 3.88
C SER A 695 4.76 16.36 4.91
N ILE A 696 5.37 15.73 5.92
CA ILE A 696 6.22 16.38 6.92
C ILE A 696 7.48 16.97 6.25
N ASN A 697 8.14 16.17 5.41
CA ASN A 697 9.30 16.62 4.62
C ASN A 697 8.92 17.72 3.63
N ALA A 698 7.80 17.58 2.92
CA ALA A 698 7.28 18.63 2.06
C ALA A 698 7.00 19.91 2.86
N LYS A 699 6.43 19.83 4.08
CA LYS A 699 6.19 21.01 4.91
C LYS A 699 7.49 21.66 5.38
N SER A 700 8.48 20.87 5.82
CA SER A 700 9.83 21.36 6.17
C SER A 700 10.56 22.03 5.00
N ASN A 701 10.34 21.58 3.76
CA ASN A 701 10.99 22.15 2.57
C ASN A 701 10.17 23.28 1.92
N SER A 702 8.86 23.39 2.21
CA SER A 702 7.92 24.39 1.64
C SER A 702 8.14 25.84 2.09
N ILE A 703 9.35 26.17 2.53
CA ILE A 703 9.68 27.44 3.21
C ILE A 703 10.78 28.20 2.43
N SER A 704 11.51 27.55 1.52
CA SER A 704 12.51 28.19 0.67
C SER A 704 11.90 28.94 -0.53
N GLU A 705 11.10 29.98 -0.26
CA GLU A 705 10.99 31.10 -1.18
C GLU A 705 11.91 32.23 -0.68
N ASP A 706 13.03 32.42 -1.40
CA ASP A 706 13.91 33.58 -1.32
C ASP A 706 14.84 33.72 -0.10
N SER A 707 15.62 32.67 0.20
CA SER A 707 16.67 32.68 1.25
C SER A 707 17.68 33.82 1.12
N LEU A 708 17.96 34.29 -0.12
CA LEU A 708 18.86 35.42 -0.37
C LEU A 708 18.25 36.74 0.14
N LYS A 709 16.94 36.95 -0.05
CA LYS A 709 16.20 38.11 0.46
C LYS A 709 16.09 38.14 1.98
N VAL A 710 16.03 36.97 2.65
CA VAL A 710 16.05 36.95 4.12
C VAL A 710 17.44 37.34 4.65
N LEU A 711 18.52 36.88 4.03
CA LEU A 711 19.87 37.34 4.38
C LEU A 711 20.04 38.86 4.17
N LYS A 712 19.47 39.41 3.10
CA LYS A 712 19.41 40.87 2.87
C LYS A 712 18.66 41.60 3.96
N ASN A 713 17.48 41.10 4.37
CA ASN A 713 16.71 41.68 5.48
C ASN A 713 17.49 41.67 6.81
N VAL A 714 18.20 40.58 7.12
CA VAL A 714 19.03 40.46 8.34
C VAL A 714 20.22 41.44 8.30
N ALA A 715 20.88 41.57 7.15
CA ALA A 715 21.97 42.53 6.98
C ALA A 715 21.47 43.98 7.05
N ASN A 716 20.34 44.30 6.41
CA ASN A 716 19.69 45.61 6.46
C ASN A 716 19.28 45.99 7.89
N ALA A 717 18.80 45.04 8.71
CA ALA A 717 18.49 45.26 10.12
C ALA A 717 19.74 45.49 10.99
N ALA A 718 20.87 44.82 10.69
CA ALA A 718 22.14 45.07 11.37
C ALA A 718 22.68 46.48 11.07
N ILE A 719 22.49 46.97 9.85
CA ILE A 719 22.81 48.36 9.45
C ILE A 719 21.94 49.37 10.21
N ASP A 720 20.63 49.14 10.33
CA ASP A 720 19.74 50.02 11.11
C ASP A 720 20.12 50.05 12.59
N ASN A 721 20.49 48.91 13.18
CA ASN A 721 20.95 48.85 14.58
C ASN A 721 22.28 49.59 14.79
N ALA A 722 23.25 49.45 13.88
CA ALA A 722 24.50 50.21 13.94
C ALA A 722 24.26 51.72 13.79
N ALA A 723 23.34 52.13 12.91
CA ALA A 723 22.96 53.52 12.75
C ALA A 723 22.22 54.08 13.96
N ALA A 724 21.35 53.30 14.62
CA ALA A 724 20.72 53.69 15.87
C ALA A 724 21.75 53.90 16.99
N ALA A 725 22.73 52.99 17.12
CA ALA A 725 23.82 53.12 18.08
C ALA A 725 24.72 54.33 17.79
N ALA A 726 25.10 54.55 16.53
CA ALA A 726 25.88 55.71 16.10
C ALA A 726 25.15 57.03 16.38
N ASN A 727 23.87 57.14 16.01
CA ASN A 727 23.05 58.33 16.29
C ASN A 727 22.85 58.57 17.81
N ALA A 728 22.72 57.51 18.60
CA ALA A 728 22.65 57.61 20.07
C ALA A 728 23.97 58.05 20.72
N ALA A 729 25.11 57.79 20.08
CA ALA A 729 26.40 58.35 20.48
C ALA A 729 26.56 59.82 20.03
N ILE A 730 26.26 60.12 18.76
CA ILE A 730 26.32 61.47 18.17
C ILE A 730 25.45 62.45 18.97
N ASN A 731 24.25 62.05 19.42
CA ASN A 731 23.38 62.87 20.27
C ASN A 731 24.06 63.41 21.54
N LYS A 732 25.14 62.78 22.04
CA LYS A 732 25.88 63.15 23.26
C LYS A 732 27.01 64.16 23.03
N LEU A 733 27.29 64.55 21.78
CA LEU A 733 28.23 65.62 21.47
C LEU A 733 27.73 66.98 22.00
N THR A 734 28.57 68.01 21.96
CA THR A 734 28.22 69.38 22.40
C THR A 734 27.94 70.36 21.27
N ASP A 735 28.46 70.12 20.07
CA ASP A 735 28.23 70.94 18.88
C ASP A 735 27.02 70.42 18.08
N GLU A 736 25.97 71.24 17.94
CA GLU A 736 24.75 70.88 17.20
C GLU A 736 24.95 70.82 15.68
N ASN A 737 25.92 71.55 15.12
CA ASN A 737 26.27 71.45 13.70
C ASN A 737 27.00 70.13 13.42
N ASP A 738 27.95 69.74 14.28
CA ASP A 738 28.63 68.44 14.16
C ASP A 738 27.63 67.28 14.35
N LYS A 739 26.65 67.42 15.26
CA LYS A 739 25.53 66.48 15.35
C LYS A 739 24.73 66.37 14.06
N ALA A 740 24.37 67.49 13.45
CA ALA A 740 23.61 67.50 12.20
C ALA A 740 24.40 66.83 11.06
N ILE A 741 25.67 67.20 10.89
CA ILE A 741 26.57 66.67 9.86
C ILE A 741 26.78 65.16 10.04
N ARG A 742 27.08 64.68 11.26
CA ARG A 742 27.27 63.23 11.50
C ARG A 742 25.98 62.41 11.34
N LYS A 743 24.82 62.97 11.70
CA LYS A 743 23.51 62.34 11.42
C LYS A 743 23.24 62.20 9.92
N GLU A 744 23.54 63.23 9.13
CA GLU A 744 23.40 63.20 7.67
C GLU A 744 24.36 62.16 7.05
N LEU A 745 25.62 62.12 7.50
CA LEU A 745 26.61 61.13 7.08
C LEU A 745 26.19 59.69 7.42
N VAL A 746 25.65 59.44 8.62
CA VAL A 746 25.12 58.12 9.00
C VAL A 746 23.91 57.75 8.13
N ALA A 747 23.02 58.69 7.82
CA ALA A 747 21.86 58.44 6.95
C ALA A 747 22.26 58.07 5.51
N ASP A 748 23.21 58.80 4.90
CA ASP A 748 23.71 58.50 3.55
C ASP A 748 24.52 57.17 3.54
N ALA A 749 25.26 56.86 4.60
CA ALA A 749 25.95 55.57 4.75
C ALA A 749 24.96 54.39 4.86
N VAL A 750 23.88 54.51 5.65
CA VAL A 750 22.80 53.51 5.73
C VAL A 750 22.15 53.29 4.37
N LYS A 751 21.88 54.37 3.63
CA LYS A 751 21.27 54.31 2.30
C LYS A 751 22.17 53.57 1.30
N GLY A 752 23.47 53.90 1.25
CA GLY A 752 24.44 53.21 0.42
C GLY A 752 24.62 51.74 0.79
N ALA A 753 24.69 51.43 2.08
CA ALA A 753 24.79 50.07 2.60
C ALA A 753 23.60 49.20 2.17
N LYS A 754 22.37 49.70 2.36
CA LYS A 754 21.14 49.00 1.96
C LYS A 754 21.08 48.77 0.45
N GLN A 755 21.41 49.77 -0.36
CA GLN A 755 21.48 49.61 -1.82
C GLN A 755 22.51 48.56 -2.26
N ALA A 756 23.67 48.48 -1.60
CA ALA A 756 24.68 47.47 -1.88
C ALA A 756 24.22 46.06 -1.46
N ILE A 757 23.61 45.92 -0.28
CA ILE A 757 23.04 44.66 0.23
C ILE A 757 21.92 44.18 -0.70
N ASP A 758 20.98 45.05 -1.07
CA ASP A 758 19.88 44.73 -1.96
C ASP A 758 20.37 44.29 -3.36
N SER A 759 21.52 44.82 -3.81
CA SER A 759 22.18 44.43 -5.07
C SER A 759 23.01 43.13 -4.98
N ALA A 760 23.29 42.61 -3.78
CA ALA A 760 24.18 41.46 -3.62
C ALA A 760 23.61 40.15 -4.17
N SER A 761 24.45 39.33 -4.81
CA SER A 761 24.03 38.10 -5.51
C SER A 761 24.15 36.81 -4.70
N ASN A 762 24.86 36.82 -3.57
CA ASN A 762 25.15 35.62 -2.78
C ASN A 762 25.36 35.94 -1.28
N ALA A 763 25.29 34.91 -0.44
CA ALA A 763 25.35 35.03 1.02
C ALA A 763 26.69 35.61 1.55
N ALA A 764 27.83 35.21 0.98
CA ALA A 764 29.14 35.67 1.44
C ALA A 764 29.35 37.16 1.14
N LEU A 765 28.86 37.64 0.01
CA LEU A 765 28.86 39.07 -0.33
C LEU A 765 27.96 39.88 0.59
N ILE A 766 26.76 39.38 0.95
CA ILE A 766 25.86 40.04 1.91
C ILE A 766 26.54 40.18 3.28
N GLU A 767 27.18 39.12 3.79
CA GLU A 767 27.87 39.13 5.07
C GLU A 767 29.09 40.07 5.07
N SER A 768 29.88 40.07 3.99
CA SER A 768 31.01 40.98 3.79
C SER A 768 30.55 42.45 3.75
N LEU A 769 29.49 42.76 3.01
CA LEU A 769 28.92 44.11 2.95
C LEU A 769 28.37 44.56 4.31
N LYS A 770 27.63 43.69 5.01
CA LYS A 770 27.12 43.97 6.37
C LYS A 770 28.26 44.38 7.32
N ASN A 771 29.32 43.57 7.38
CA ASN A 771 30.44 43.80 8.30
C ASN A 771 31.28 45.04 7.89
N THR A 772 31.42 45.29 6.58
CA THR A 772 32.09 46.50 6.08
C THR A 772 31.32 47.76 6.47
N TRP A 773 30.04 47.83 6.13
CA TRP A 773 29.23 49.03 6.33
C TRP A 773 28.86 49.31 7.80
N THR A 774 28.70 48.28 8.63
CA THR A 774 28.55 48.48 10.09
C THR A 774 29.80 49.12 10.71
N ASN A 775 31.00 48.67 10.32
CA ASN A 775 32.26 49.31 10.74
C ASN A 775 32.39 50.74 10.21
N THR A 776 32.01 51.01 8.94
CA THR A 776 31.98 52.38 8.39
C THR A 776 31.07 53.30 9.21
N ILE A 777 29.85 52.85 9.53
CA ILE A 777 28.89 53.61 10.34
C ILE A 777 29.42 53.86 11.76
N GLN A 778 30.08 52.87 12.36
CA GLN A 778 30.67 52.99 13.70
C GLN A 778 31.83 54.01 13.75
N ASN A 779 32.67 54.07 12.70
CA ASN A 779 33.83 54.96 12.63
C ASN A 779 33.47 56.44 12.42
N LEU A 780 32.28 56.76 11.88
CA LEU A 780 31.80 58.15 11.77
C LEU A 780 31.63 58.84 13.13
N VAL A 781 31.52 58.05 14.22
CA VAL A 781 31.36 58.55 15.59
C VAL A 781 32.66 59.14 16.17
N THR A 782 33.84 58.76 15.67
CA THR A 782 35.13 59.02 16.33
C THR A 782 36.08 59.99 15.62
N ALA A 783 35.75 60.47 14.42
CA ALA A 783 36.60 61.40 13.65
C ALA A 783 36.76 62.79 14.33
N PRO A 784 37.97 63.39 14.43
CA PRO A 784 38.18 64.65 15.16
C PRO A 784 37.74 65.94 14.45
N ASP A 785 37.75 65.98 13.11
CA ASP A 785 37.44 67.18 12.31
C ASP A 785 36.75 66.76 11.00
N ALA A 786 35.54 66.20 11.17
CA ALA A 786 34.88 65.36 10.17
C ALA A 786 34.70 66.01 8.79
N PHE A 787 34.53 67.33 8.71
CA PHE A 787 34.34 68.03 7.44
C PHE A 787 35.64 68.24 6.63
N LYS A 788 36.80 68.41 7.30
CA LYS A 788 38.10 68.38 6.59
C LYS A 788 38.41 66.97 6.09
N GLU A 789 38.14 65.96 6.91
CA GLU A 789 38.35 64.56 6.57
C GLU A 789 37.43 64.14 5.42
N GLN A 790 36.16 64.55 5.42
CA GLN A 790 35.22 64.32 4.31
C GLN A 790 35.72 64.92 2.99
N ARG A 791 36.26 66.14 2.97
CA ARG A 791 36.86 66.74 1.75
C ARG A 791 38.08 65.96 1.27
N THR A 792 38.91 65.47 2.18
CA THR A 792 40.10 64.68 1.80
C THR A 792 39.75 63.28 1.31
N LEU A 793 38.83 62.57 1.97
CA LEU A 793 38.31 61.29 1.48
C LEU A 793 37.60 61.45 0.12
N ALA A 794 36.87 62.54 -0.10
CA ALA A 794 36.22 62.82 -1.37
C ALA A 794 37.22 63.15 -2.50
N ARG A 795 38.29 63.92 -2.22
CA ARG A 795 39.39 64.16 -3.18
C ARG A 795 40.09 62.86 -3.57
N ASN A 796 40.49 62.05 -2.59
CA ASN A 796 41.20 60.80 -2.82
C ASN A 796 40.34 59.85 -3.67
N LEU A 797 39.08 59.64 -3.29
CA LEU A 797 38.12 58.82 -4.03
C LEU A 797 37.94 59.28 -5.49
N ILE A 798 37.88 60.58 -5.75
CA ILE A 798 37.79 61.12 -7.12
C ILE A 798 39.10 60.90 -7.90
N SER A 799 40.26 60.94 -7.24
CA SER A 799 41.58 60.67 -7.86
C SER A 799 41.77 59.19 -8.22
N ASP A 800 41.46 58.28 -7.29
CA ASP A 800 41.56 56.82 -7.50
C ASP A 800 40.65 56.38 -8.65
N ILE A 801 39.45 56.97 -8.73
CA ILE A 801 38.48 56.73 -9.80
C ILE A 801 38.94 57.34 -11.12
N LYS A 802 39.52 58.56 -11.12
CA LYS A 802 40.09 59.16 -12.35
C LYS A 802 41.12 58.23 -12.98
N GLU A 803 42.08 57.73 -12.21
CA GLU A 803 43.12 56.84 -12.72
C GLU A 803 42.54 55.51 -13.24
N SER A 804 41.57 54.95 -12.51
CA SER A 804 40.86 53.72 -12.91
C SER A 804 40.05 53.89 -14.21
N VAL A 805 39.41 55.05 -14.40
CA VAL A 805 38.55 55.34 -15.55
C VAL A 805 39.37 55.77 -16.78
N LEU A 806 40.52 56.44 -16.61
CA LEU A 806 41.48 56.66 -17.70
C LEU A 806 42.02 55.33 -18.24
N LYS A 807 42.37 54.37 -17.36
CA LYS A 807 42.76 53.00 -17.73
C LYS A 807 41.65 52.20 -18.43
N ALA A 808 40.38 52.61 -18.28
CA ALA A 808 39.26 52.04 -19.04
C ALA A 808 39.09 52.74 -20.40
N ALA A 809 39.25 54.07 -20.47
CA ALA A 809 39.22 54.83 -21.72
C ALA A 809 40.35 54.42 -22.70
N ASP A 810 41.50 53.97 -22.19
CA ASP A 810 42.58 53.40 -23.00
C ASP A 810 42.19 52.15 -23.83
N LYS A 811 41.08 51.49 -23.48
CA LYS A 811 40.52 50.32 -24.18
C LYS A 811 39.52 50.69 -25.29
N LEU A 812 39.21 51.97 -25.48
CA LEU A 812 38.38 52.45 -26.58
C LEU A 812 39.20 52.51 -27.88
N ALA A 813 38.50 52.50 -29.02
CA ALA A 813 39.12 52.79 -30.32
C ALA A 813 39.73 54.21 -30.32
N ASP A 814 40.85 54.39 -31.03
CA ASP A 814 41.71 55.57 -30.87
C ASP A 814 41.01 56.91 -31.24
N ASP A 815 39.98 56.86 -32.09
CA ASP A 815 39.11 58.00 -32.44
C ASP A 815 38.25 58.51 -31.27
N LYS A 816 37.75 57.60 -30.43
CA LYS A 816 36.97 57.92 -29.22
C LYS A 816 37.83 58.12 -27.97
N LYS A 817 38.93 57.38 -27.89
CA LYS A 817 39.83 57.26 -26.72
C LYS A 817 40.35 58.60 -26.22
N GLN A 818 40.82 59.46 -27.11
CA GLN A 818 41.35 60.77 -26.70
C GLN A 818 40.22 61.68 -26.17
N ALA A 819 39.09 61.77 -26.89
CA ALA A 819 37.94 62.56 -26.46
C ALA A 819 37.38 62.10 -25.10
N ALA A 820 37.34 60.79 -24.85
CA ALA A 820 36.97 60.23 -23.55
C ALA A 820 37.96 60.66 -22.45
N LYS A 821 39.29 60.50 -22.67
CA LYS A 821 40.33 60.93 -21.71
C LYS A 821 40.22 62.41 -21.36
N ASP A 822 40.01 63.27 -22.34
CA ASP A 822 39.92 64.72 -22.11
C ASP A 822 38.64 65.09 -21.35
N ALA A 823 37.51 64.46 -21.66
CA ALA A 823 36.28 64.62 -20.88
C ALA A 823 36.44 64.15 -19.42
N ILE A 824 37.13 63.04 -19.16
CA ILE A 824 37.43 62.54 -17.80
C ILE A 824 38.35 63.52 -17.05
N ASN A 825 39.38 64.05 -17.70
CA ASN A 825 40.30 65.04 -17.12
C ASN A 825 39.58 66.35 -16.76
N ASN A 826 38.69 66.84 -17.62
CA ASN A 826 37.90 68.05 -17.39
C ASN A 826 36.85 67.86 -16.28
N ALA A 827 36.19 66.69 -16.25
CA ALA A 827 35.27 66.32 -15.18
C ALA A 827 35.97 66.26 -13.81
N PHE A 828 37.14 65.63 -13.75
CA PHE A 828 37.96 65.52 -12.55
C PHE A 828 38.34 66.90 -12.00
N THR A 829 38.89 67.76 -12.84
CA THR A 829 39.34 69.11 -12.46
C THR A 829 38.19 69.95 -11.92
N SER A 830 37.01 69.85 -12.55
CA SER A 830 35.78 70.52 -12.11
C SER A 830 35.33 70.03 -10.73
N ALA A 831 35.37 68.71 -10.49
CA ALA A 831 34.91 68.10 -9.25
C ALA A 831 35.83 68.36 -8.06
N ILE A 832 37.16 68.26 -8.25
CA ILE A 832 38.14 68.62 -7.22
C ILE A 832 37.97 70.10 -6.81
N THR A 833 37.86 71.01 -7.79
CA THR A 833 37.64 72.44 -7.56
C THR A 833 36.37 72.71 -6.74
N ALA A 834 35.31 71.94 -6.97
CA ALA A 834 34.05 72.05 -6.22
C ALA A 834 34.13 71.43 -4.80
N ILE A 835 34.91 70.36 -4.60
CA ILE A 835 35.15 69.77 -3.27
C ILE A 835 35.99 70.71 -2.40
N ASP A 836 37.05 71.31 -2.93
CA ASP A 836 37.91 72.20 -2.15
C ASP A 836 37.20 73.48 -1.72
N LYS A 837 36.36 74.03 -2.61
CA LYS A 837 35.46 75.16 -2.33
C LYS A 837 34.25 74.80 -1.45
N ALA A 838 33.98 73.52 -1.19
CA ALA A 838 32.81 73.10 -0.43
C ALA A 838 32.88 73.60 1.02
N THR A 839 31.77 74.21 1.45
CA THR A 839 31.52 74.74 2.80
C THR A 839 30.59 73.85 3.62
N LYS A 840 29.86 72.94 2.96
CA LYS A 840 28.90 72.01 3.57
C LYS A 840 28.89 70.64 2.86
N PRO A 841 28.50 69.53 3.53
CA PRO A 841 28.52 68.17 2.97
C PRO A 841 27.78 68.02 1.64
N ALA A 842 26.65 68.71 1.48
CA ALA A 842 25.85 68.69 0.25
C ALA A 842 26.63 69.17 -0.99
N GLU A 843 27.57 70.10 -0.86
CA GLU A 843 28.39 70.60 -1.98
C GLU A 843 29.44 69.57 -2.41
N ILE A 844 30.06 68.86 -1.46
CA ILE A 844 30.94 67.70 -1.73
C ILE A 844 30.14 66.59 -2.45
N LYS A 845 28.90 66.38 -2.02
CA LYS A 845 28.00 65.38 -2.60
C LYS A 845 27.63 65.74 -4.05
N SER A 846 27.19 66.97 -4.32
CA SER A 846 26.90 67.44 -5.68
C SER A 846 28.13 67.47 -6.59
N ALA A 847 29.32 67.79 -6.06
CA ALA A 847 30.58 67.72 -6.82
C ALA A 847 30.89 66.28 -7.27
N ARG A 848 30.71 65.29 -6.37
CA ARG A 848 30.85 63.87 -6.70
C ARG A 848 29.79 63.39 -7.70
N GLU A 849 28.53 63.75 -7.49
CA GLU A 849 27.43 63.38 -8.40
C GLU A 849 27.62 63.97 -9.81
N GLY A 850 28.14 65.19 -9.92
CA GLY A 850 28.55 65.81 -11.17
C GLY A 850 29.72 65.08 -11.87
N PHE A 851 30.74 64.67 -11.11
CA PHE A 851 31.86 63.89 -11.64
C PHE A 851 31.41 62.58 -12.28
N PHE A 852 30.59 61.80 -11.57
CA PHE A 852 30.06 60.53 -12.09
C PHE A 852 29.18 60.73 -13.32
N SER A 853 28.26 61.72 -13.29
CA SER A 853 27.41 62.02 -14.45
C SER A 853 28.18 62.48 -15.68
N ALA A 854 29.37 63.07 -15.51
CA ALA A 854 30.26 63.42 -16.62
C ALA A 854 31.04 62.20 -17.15
N ILE A 855 31.50 61.30 -16.26
CA ILE A 855 32.15 60.03 -16.66
C ILE A 855 31.19 59.13 -17.44
N ASP A 856 29.94 58.96 -16.98
CA ASP A 856 28.92 58.12 -17.64
C ASP A 856 28.55 58.64 -19.05
N LYS A 857 28.82 59.93 -19.33
CA LYS A 857 28.68 60.54 -20.67
C LYS A 857 29.97 60.44 -21.50
N ALA A 858 31.13 60.42 -20.86
CA ALA A 858 32.45 60.34 -21.51
C ALA A 858 32.79 58.92 -21.99
N ILE A 859 32.31 57.88 -21.30
CA ILE A 859 32.47 56.48 -21.71
C ILE A 859 31.10 55.78 -21.74
N PRO A 860 30.46 55.62 -22.91
CA PRO A 860 29.25 54.83 -23.03
C PRO A 860 29.49 53.38 -22.60
N VAL A 861 28.65 52.85 -21.70
CA VAL A 861 28.72 51.46 -21.23
C VAL A 861 28.75 50.45 -22.39
N ALA A 862 28.01 50.74 -23.49
CA ALA A 862 27.99 49.93 -24.69
C ALA A 862 29.33 49.83 -25.43
N ASP A 863 30.16 50.88 -25.43
CA ASP A 863 31.49 50.85 -26.07
C ASP A 863 32.46 49.98 -25.25
N LEU A 864 32.37 50.00 -23.90
CA LEU A 864 33.13 49.09 -23.04
C LEU A 864 32.64 47.64 -23.15
N GLN A 865 31.33 47.42 -23.33
CA GLN A 865 30.80 46.09 -23.64
C GLN A 865 31.40 45.56 -24.94
N ALA A 866 31.45 46.38 -26.00
CA ALA A 866 32.04 45.99 -27.29
C ALA A 866 33.52 45.62 -27.15
N ALA A 867 34.34 46.48 -26.54
CA ALA A 867 35.76 46.22 -26.31
C ALA A 867 36.00 44.92 -25.52
N ALA A 868 35.24 44.68 -24.45
CA ALA A 868 35.36 43.45 -23.64
C ALA A 868 34.90 42.18 -24.39
N ILE A 869 33.97 42.32 -25.35
CA ILE A 869 33.53 41.21 -26.23
C ILE A 869 34.61 40.89 -27.25
N ASP A 870 35.26 41.90 -27.82
CA ASP A 870 36.34 41.69 -28.80
C ASP A 870 37.62 41.16 -28.14
N GLU A 871 37.91 41.54 -26.89
CA GLU A 871 38.94 40.92 -26.04
C GLU A 871 38.66 39.42 -25.79
N ILE A 872 37.40 39.03 -25.57
CA ILE A 872 36.97 37.62 -25.48
C ILE A 872 37.14 36.90 -26.84
N LYS A 873 36.75 37.51 -27.97
CA LYS A 873 36.92 36.91 -29.30
C LYS A 873 38.40 36.68 -29.65
N ALA A 874 39.26 37.65 -29.37
CA ALA A 874 40.70 37.52 -29.57
C ALA A 874 41.26 36.34 -28.75
N LYS A 875 40.91 36.25 -27.46
CA LYS A 875 41.30 35.13 -26.60
C LYS A 875 40.80 33.78 -27.12
N VAL A 876 39.57 33.72 -27.65
CA VAL A 876 38.98 32.52 -28.26
C VAL A 876 39.77 32.06 -29.48
N ASN A 877 40.24 32.98 -30.34
CA ASN A 877 41.05 32.63 -31.50
C ASN A 877 42.40 32.03 -31.07
N THR A 878 43.13 32.71 -30.18
CA THR A 878 44.40 32.19 -29.62
C THR A 878 44.23 30.85 -28.90
N ALA A 879 43.10 30.66 -28.19
CA ALA A 879 42.75 29.39 -27.55
C ALA A 879 42.51 28.27 -28.57
N ASN A 880 41.80 28.56 -29.66
CA ASN A 880 41.54 27.61 -30.74
C ASN A 880 42.84 27.22 -31.49
N GLU A 881 43.72 28.19 -31.75
CA GLU A 881 45.05 27.99 -32.35
C GLU A 881 45.97 27.14 -31.45
N ALA A 882 45.98 27.41 -30.15
CA ALA A 882 46.73 26.60 -29.18
C ALA A 882 46.19 25.15 -29.10
N ILE A 883 44.88 24.96 -29.25
CA ILE A 883 44.27 23.63 -29.32
C ILE A 883 44.62 22.91 -30.62
N ASP A 884 44.63 23.57 -31.78
CA ASP A 884 45.09 22.97 -33.04
C ASP A 884 46.53 22.48 -32.97
N ASN A 885 47.41 23.30 -32.38
CA ASN A 885 48.83 22.98 -32.21
C ASN A 885 49.12 21.99 -31.05
N SER A 886 48.09 21.58 -30.28
CA SER A 886 48.25 20.61 -29.18
C SER A 886 48.42 19.16 -29.65
N LYS A 887 49.00 18.31 -28.80
CA LYS A 887 49.16 16.86 -29.02
C LYS A 887 47.87 16.04 -28.77
N ALA A 888 46.71 16.69 -28.65
CA ALA A 888 45.43 16.01 -28.47
C ALA A 888 44.92 15.38 -29.78
N SER A 889 43.96 14.44 -29.71
CA SER A 889 43.32 13.88 -30.91
C SER A 889 42.29 14.86 -31.49
N ASP A 890 41.95 14.72 -32.77
CA ASP A 890 41.15 15.72 -33.50
C ASP A 890 39.70 15.83 -32.99
N ILE A 891 39.15 14.74 -32.45
CA ILE A 891 37.86 14.74 -31.72
C ILE A 891 37.97 15.59 -30.46
N ASP A 892 39.05 15.41 -29.70
CA ASP A 892 39.33 16.09 -28.44
C ASP A 892 39.61 17.59 -28.65
N LYS A 893 40.23 17.95 -29.78
CA LYS A 893 40.37 19.33 -30.28
C LYS A 893 39.01 19.92 -30.67
N THR A 894 38.23 19.19 -31.46
CA THR A 894 36.91 19.63 -31.96
C THR A 894 35.93 19.90 -30.82
N ASP A 895 35.84 19.03 -29.82
CA ASP A 895 34.92 19.23 -28.70
C ASP A 895 35.34 20.36 -27.75
N ARG A 896 36.65 20.59 -27.54
CA ARG A 896 37.11 21.78 -26.78
C ARG A 896 36.88 23.08 -27.54
N LYS A 897 37.11 23.12 -28.86
CA LYS A 897 36.70 24.26 -29.71
C LYS A 897 35.19 24.54 -29.62
N ASN A 898 34.37 23.50 -29.76
CA ASN A 898 32.91 23.59 -29.60
C ASN A 898 32.48 24.11 -28.22
N LEU A 899 33.21 23.77 -27.15
CA LEU A 899 32.95 24.25 -25.80
C LEU A 899 33.36 25.73 -25.64
N ILE A 900 34.53 26.12 -26.15
CA ILE A 900 35.01 27.51 -26.16
C ILE A 900 34.06 28.42 -26.94
N THR A 901 33.54 27.99 -28.10
CA THR A 901 32.52 28.74 -28.85
C THR A 901 31.23 28.96 -28.04
N LYS A 902 30.79 27.96 -27.27
CA LYS A 902 29.60 28.07 -26.38
C LYS A 902 29.86 28.98 -25.18
N LEU A 903 31.07 28.94 -24.61
CA LEU A 903 31.50 29.83 -23.53
C LEU A 903 31.59 31.28 -24.01
N SER A 904 32.21 31.53 -25.15
CA SER A 904 32.24 32.85 -25.81
C SER A 904 30.83 33.41 -26.04
N SER A 905 29.93 32.59 -26.60
CA SER A 905 28.51 32.95 -26.81
C SER A 905 27.73 33.23 -25.51
N SER A 906 28.25 32.80 -24.36
CA SER A 906 27.67 33.02 -23.03
C SER A 906 28.32 34.23 -22.33
N ALA A 907 29.61 34.43 -22.55
CA ALA A 907 30.36 35.60 -22.15
C ALA A 907 29.83 36.87 -22.83
N GLU A 908 29.61 36.83 -24.15
CA GLU A 908 29.04 37.94 -24.90
C GLU A 908 27.68 38.38 -24.35
N LYS A 909 26.80 37.42 -24.02
CA LYS A 909 25.50 37.70 -23.39
C LYS A 909 25.64 38.28 -21.98
N SER A 910 26.58 37.77 -21.20
CA SER A 910 26.86 38.25 -19.84
C SER A 910 27.38 39.70 -19.86
N ILE A 911 28.27 40.01 -20.80
CA ILE A 911 28.85 41.35 -20.99
C ILE A 911 27.78 42.31 -21.52
N LYS A 912 26.99 41.94 -22.54
CA LYS A 912 25.86 42.76 -23.04
C LYS A 912 24.79 43.05 -21.99
N ALA A 913 24.62 42.15 -21.01
CA ALA A 913 23.71 42.35 -19.87
C ALA A 913 24.32 43.15 -18.71
N SER A 914 25.62 43.46 -18.73
CA SER A 914 26.32 44.14 -17.64
C SER A 914 26.17 45.65 -17.74
N SER A 915 25.47 46.25 -16.77
CA SER A 915 25.07 47.66 -16.79
C SER A 915 26.12 48.67 -16.33
N ASN A 916 27.31 48.22 -15.91
CA ASN A 916 28.42 49.09 -15.51
C ASN A 916 29.79 48.43 -15.70
N VAL A 917 30.85 49.23 -15.60
CA VAL A 917 32.25 48.83 -15.83
C VAL A 917 32.69 47.64 -14.97
N ALA A 918 32.32 47.62 -13.69
CA ALA A 918 32.73 46.56 -12.76
C ALA A 918 32.06 45.21 -13.10
N LEU A 919 30.80 45.23 -13.54
CA LEU A 919 30.12 44.02 -14.01
C LEU A 919 30.71 43.52 -15.34
N ILE A 920 31.04 44.42 -16.27
CA ILE A 920 31.69 44.09 -17.55
C ILE A 920 33.04 43.41 -17.32
N GLU A 921 33.92 44.04 -16.55
CA GLU A 921 35.28 43.55 -16.31
C GLU A 921 35.27 42.25 -15.47
N ASN A 922 34.32 42.08 -14.53
CA ASN A 922 34.14 40.83 -13.79
C ASN A 922 33.59 39.69 -14.68
N ALA A 923 32.56 39.94 -15.49
CA ALA A 923 32.04 38.97 -16.45
C ALA A 923 33.14 38.53 -17.42
N LYS A 924 33.85 39.50 -18.01
CA LYS A 924 34.98 39.24 -18.91
C LYS A 924 36.06 38.39 -18.23
N ASN A 925 36.58 38.80 -17.07
CA ASN A 925 37.68 38.09 -16.40
C ASN A 925 37.27 36.72 -15.84
N THR A 926 35.99 36.49 -15.55
CA THR A 926 35.45 35.17 -15.23
C THR A 926 35.50 34.25 -16.44
N TRP A 927 35.03 34.71 -17.61
CA TRP A 927 34.99 33.89 -18.82
C TRP A 927 36.37 33.73 -19.49
N LEU A 928 37.27 34.72 -19.40
CA LEU A 928 38.67 34.57 -19.82
C LEU A 928 39.35 33.41 -19.07
N LYS A 929 39.24 33.37 -17.74
CA LYS A 929 39.75 32.25 -16.93
C LYS A 929 39.11 30.91 -17.28
N ALA A 930 37.83 30.89 -17.61
CA ALA A 930 37.14 29.67 -18.07
C ALA A 930 37.65 29.18 -19.43
N ILE A 931 38.10 30.09 -20.32
CA ILE A 931 38.73 29.75 -21.60
C ILE A 931 40.18 29.28 -21.38
N ASP A 932 40.97 29.98 -20.56
CA ASP A 932 42.35 29.57 -20.20
C ASP A 932 42.40 28.16 -19.60
N ASN A 933 41.46 27.83 -18.71
CA ASN A 933 41.34 26.49 -18.11
C ASN A 933 41.06 25.35 -19.13
N LEU A 934 40.65 25.66 -20.37
CA LEU A 934 40.45 24.68 -21.45
C LEU A 934 41.63 24.59 -22.43
N VAL A 935 42.63 25.46 -22.27
CA VAL A 935 43.86 25.53 -23.07
C VAL A 935 45.09 25.07 -22.27
N ALA A 936 44.99 25.00 -20.94
CA ALA A 936 46.05 24.51 -20.07
C ALA A 936 46.53 23.10 -20.46
N THR A 937 47.84 22.93 -20.64
CA THR A 937 48.49 21.64 -20.90
C THR A 937 49.28 21.15 -19.69
N ASP A 938 49.37 19.84 -19.54
CA ASP A 938 50.32 19.17 -18.66
C ASP A 938 51.78 19.27 -19.17
N ASN A 939 52.71 18.78 -18.36
CA ASN A 939 54.15 18.79 -18.59
C ASN A 939 54.57 18.01 -19.86
N THR A 940 53.67 17.27 -20.51
CA THR A 940 53.92 16.51 -21.75
C THR A 940 53.40 17.22 -23.02
N GLY A 941 52.60 18.28 -22.85
CA GLY A 941 51.92 19.01 -23.92
C GLY A 941 50.51 18.46 -24.25
N LYS A 942 49.87 17.77 -23.31
CA LYS A 942 48.49 17.26 -23.43
C LYS A 942 47.53 18.11 -22.60
N LEU A 943 46.33 18.37 -23.12
CA LEU A 943 45.37 19.30 -22.52
C LEU A 943 44.73 18.73 -21.23
N VAL A 944 44.61 19.58 -20.20
CA VAL A 944 44.17 19.22 -18.83
C VAL A 944 42.64 19.12 -18.74
N VAL A 945 42.14 18.20 -17.91
CA VAL A 945 40.71 17.88 -17.76
C VAL A 945 40.08 18.71 -16.62
N PRO A 946 38.83 19.24 -16.78
CA PRO A 946 38.13 19.97 -15.72
C PRO A 946 37.93 19.18 -14.42
N ASN A 947 38.20 19.85 -13.30
CA ASN A 947 38.42 19.26 -11.98
C ASN A 947 37.30 18.33 -11.48
N GLU A 948 36.02 18.65 -11.73
CA GLU A 948 34.90 17.81 -11.26
C GLU A 948 34.84 16.44 -11.93
N LEU A 949 35.18 16.35 -13.22
CA LEU A 949 35.20 15.07 -13.94
C LEU A 949 36.37 14.21 -13.45
N GLN A 950 37.54 14.82 -13.23
CA GLN A 950 38.70 14.11 -12.72
C GLN A 950 38.49 13.59 -11.29
N ASN A 951 38.00 14.44 -10.37
CA ASN A 951 37.63 14.02 -9.01
C ASN A 951 36.64 12.83 -8.98
N LYS A 952 35.73 12.75 -9.97
CA LYS A 952 34.79 11.63 -10.12
C LYS A 952 35.45 10.38 -10.72
N LYS A 953 36.38 10.51 -11.68
CA LYS A 953 37.21 9.39 -12.17
C LYS A 953 38.04 8.82 -11.03
N ASP A 954 38.74 9.66 -10.27
CA ASP A 954 39.60 9.26 -9.15
C ASP A 954 38.79 8.60 -8.03
N SER A 955 37.62 9.17 -7.69
CA SER A 955 36.70 8.56 -6.71
C SER A 955 36.19 7.18 -7.15
N ILE A 956 35.85 6.98 -8.43
CA ILE A 956 35.37 5.68 -8.92
C ILE A 956 36.52 4.68 -9.08
N LYS A 957 37.71 5.11 -9.49
CA LYS A 957 38.93 4.28 -9.46
C LYS A 957 39.25 3.79 -8.04
N SER A 958 39.22 4.69 -7.05
CA SER A 958 39.43 4.33 -5.65
C SER A 958 38.36 3.36 -5.12
N ASN A 959 37.10 3.48 -5.55
CA ASN A 959 36.05 2.50 -5.24
C ASN A 959 36.33 1.12 -5.90
N ILE A 960 36.81 1.11 -7.15
CA ILE A 960 37.18 -0.12 -7.88
C ILE A 960 38.40 -0.81 -7.25
N GLU A 961 39.41 -0.04 -6.83
CA GLU A 961 40.58 -0.51 -6.07
C GLU A 961 40.18 -1.06 -4.69
N SER A 962 39.24 -0.39 -4.00
CA SER A 962 38.65 -0.87 -2.74
C SER A 962 37.93 -2.22 -2.92
N ILE A 963 37.06 -2.34 -3.93
CA ILE A 963 36.38 -3.60 -4.29
C ILE A 963 37.40 -4.70 -4.64
N PHE A 964 38.39 -4.39 -5.48
CA PHE A 964 39.44 -5.31 -5.88
C PHE A 964 40.22 -5.83 -4.66
N SER A 965 40.66 -4.93 -3.78
CA SER A 965 41.42 -5.29 -2.57
C SER A 965 40.61 -6.14 -1.60
N ILE A 966 39.30 -5.90 -1.47
CA ILE A 966 38.40 -6.70 -0.62
C ILE A 966 38.32 -8.15 -1.13
N ILE A 967 38.11 -8.34 -2.43
CA ILE A 967 38.01 -9.69 -3.01
C ILE A 967 39.36 -10.39 -2.99
N ASN A 968 40.43 -9.69 -3.37
CA ASN A 968 41.78 -10.25 -3.42
C ASN A 968 42.31 -10.63 -2.02
N GLY A 969 41.81 -10.00 -0.95
CA GLY A 969 42.05 -10.43 0.43
C GLY A 969 41.38 -11.77 0.79
N ALA A 970 40.23 -12.08 0.19
CA ALA A 970 39.51 -13.34 0.38
C ALA A 970 40.02 -14.48 -0.55
N ILE A 971 40.73 -14.14 -1.62
CA ILE A 971 41.37 -15.11 -2.52
C ILE A 971 42.73 -15.51 -1.96
N ASN A 972 42.78 -16.66 -1.28
CA ASN A 972 44.02 -17.29 -0.83
C ASN A 972 44.45 -18.44 -1.77
N LYS A 973 45.65 -19.02 -1.54
CA LYS A 973 46.21 -20.12 -2.35
C LYS A 973 45.34 -21.40 -2.43
N THR A 974 44.37 -21.58 -1.55
CA THR A 974 43.42 -22.72 -1.59
C THR A 974 42.08 -22.37 -2.25
N VAL A 975 41.82 -21.08 -2.49
CA VAL A 975 40.65 -20.56 -3.23
C VAL A 975 40.95 -20.43 -4.72
N ASP A 976 42.16 -20.01 -5.09
CA ASP A 976 42.60 -19.85 -6.49
C ASP A 976 43.97 -20.53 -6.74
N PRO A 977 44.05 -21.87 -6.69
CA PRO A 977 45.31 -22.60 -6.82
C PRO A 977 45.97 -22.47 -8.21
N THR A 978 45.22 -22.04 -9.23
CA THR A 978 45.70 -21.83 -10.60
C THR A 978 45.87 -20.35 -10.97
N GLY A 979 45.64 -19.41 -10.04
CA GLY A 979 45.72 -17.96 -10.29
C GLY A 979 44.66 -17.42 -11.26
N SER A 980 43.69 -18.24 -11.67
CA SER A 980 42.75 -17.94 -12.75
C SER A 980 41.66 -16.97 -12.34
N ILE A 981 41.20 -17.03 -11.08
CA ILE A 981 40.26 -16.06 -10.51
C ILE A 981 40.95 -14.69 -10.39
N SER A 982 42.19 -14.69 -9.91
CA SER A 982 43.04 -13.51 -9.76
C SER A 982 43.32 -12.85 -11.11
N MET A 983 43.65 -13.62 -12.15
CA MET A 983 43.82 -13.11 -13.52
C MET A 983 42.53 -12.50 -14.07
N GLY A 984 41.38 -13.16 -13.90
CA GLY A 984 40.08 -12.63 -14.33
C GLY A 984 39.71 -11.31 -13.63
N LEU A 985 39.96 -11.22 -12.32
CA LEU A 985 39.72 -10.03 -11.52
C LEU A 985 40.65 -8.86 -11.91
N ASN A 986 41.93 -9.14 -12.15
CA ASN A 986 42.89 -8.15 -12.67
C ASN A 986 42.50 -7.64 -14.06
N GLY A 987 42.03 -8.53 -14.94
CA GLY A 987 41.52 -8.16 -16.26
C GLY A 987 40.30 -7.23 -16.18
N ALA A 988 39.32 -7.57 -15.32
CA ALA A 988 38.15 -6.72 -15.09
C ALA A 988 38.53 -5.33 -14.57
N GLN A 989 39.47 -5.24 -13.62
CA GLN A 989 39.96 -3.98 -13.08
C GLN A 989 40.67 -3.12 -14.15
N GLN A 990 41.52 -3.72 -14.98
CA GLN A 990 42.23 -3.03 -16.06
C GLN A 990 41.27 -2.51 -17.13
N VAL A 991 40.30 -3.31 -17.57
CA VAL A 991 39.28 -2.89 -18.54
C VAL A 991 38.43 -1.75 -18.00
N ALA A 992 38.01 -1.82 -16.73
CA ALA A 992 37.23 -0.77 -16.09
C ALA A 992 38.03 0.54 -15.93
N ASN A 993 39.28 0.46 -15.47
CA ASN A 993 40.16 1.62 -15.34
C ASN A 993 40.43 2.28 -16.70
N LEU A 994 40.68 1.49 -17.75
CA LEU A 994 40.87 1.98 -19.11
C LEU A 994 39.59 2.64 -19.68
N ALA A 995 38.41 2.09 -19.39
CA ALA A 995 37.13 2.71 -19.75
C ALA A 995 36.89 4.03 -19.01
N ILE A 996 37.29 4.13 -17.73
CA ILE A 996 37.22 5.36 -16.92
C ILE A 996 38.21 6.41 -17.42
N ASP A 997 39.43 6.04 -17.78
CA ASP A 997 40.42 6.97 -18.34
C ASP A 997 39.93 7.54 -19.68
N ASN A 998 39.36 6.69 -20.54
CA ASN A 998 38.78 7.10 -21.83
C ASN A 998 37.38 7.75 -21.71
N ALA A 999 36.75 7.77 -20.53
CA ALA A 999 35.41 8.33 -20.33
C ALA A 999 35.36 9.84 -20.65
N SER A 1000 34.42 10.24 -21.52
CA SER A 1000 34.24 11.63 -21.96
C SER A 1000 33.25 12.41 -21.09
N LYS A 1001 32.29 11.71 -20.48
CA LYS A 1001 31.15 12.24 -19.74
C LYS A 1001 30.93 11.42 -18.47
N LEU A 1002 30.21 12.01 -17.50
CA LEU A 1002 29.85 11.37 -16.23
C LEU A 1002 29.19 9.99 -16.44
N SER A 1003 28.28 9.89 -17.41
CA SER A 1003 27.60 8.65 -17.82
C SER A 1003 28.56 7.53 -18.20
N ASP A 1004 29.70 7.87 -18.79
CA ASP A 1004 30.63 6.89 -19.34
C ASP A 1004 31.44 6.25 -18.20
N ILE A 1005 31.73 7.03 -17.14
CA ILE A 1005 32.35 6.57 -15.89
C ILE A 1005 31.36 5.68 -15.11
N GLU A 1006 30.09 6.09 -15.03
CA GLU A 1006 29.03 5.34 -14.34
C GLU A 1006 28.74 4.00 -15.03
N ASN A 1007 28.72 3.97 -16.37
CA ASN A 1007 28.64 2.74 -17.15
C ASN A 1007 29.85 1.82 -16.91
N ALA A 1008 31.07 2.36 -16.91
CA ALA A 1008 32.28 1.58 -16.65
C ALA A 1008 32.27 0.95 -15.23
N GLN A 1009 31.74 1.67 -14.23
CA GLN A 1009 31.55 1.14 -12.89
C GLN A 1009 30.50 0.01 -12.87
N SER A 1010 29.39 0.13 -13.62
CA SER A 1010 28.38 -0.93 -13.74
C SER A 1010 28.96 -2.20 -14.34
N THR A 1011 29.62 -2.10 -15.50
CA THR A 1011 30.27 -3.22 -16.19
C THR A 1011 31.29 -3.94 -15.31
N PHE A 1012 32.06 -3.20 -14.51
CA PHE A 1012 32.98 -3.78 -13.52
C PHE A 1012 32.22 -4.58 -12.46
N CYS A 1013 31.20 -4.00 -11.83
CA CYS A 1013 30.42 -4.66 -10.78
C CYS A 1013 29.69 -5.91 -11.33
N GLU A 1014 29.13 -5.85 -12.53
CA GLU A 1014 28.48 -6.98 -13.21
C GLU A 1014 29.46 -8.12 -13.51
N THR A 1015 30.67 -7.80 -14.00
CA THR A 1015 31.75 -8.77 -14.25
C THR A 1015 32.20 -9.43 -12.95
N VAL A 1016 32.40 -8.64 -11.89
CA VAL A 1016 32.82 -9.11 -10.57
C VAL A 1016 31.74 -9.95 -9.87
N ASN A 1017 30.47 -9.51 -9.90
CA ASN A 1017 29.34 -10.28 -9.37
C ASN A 1017 29.23 -11.64 -10.09
N SER A 1018 29.44 -11.67 -11.41
CA SER A 1018 29.49 -12.91 -12.19
C SER A 1018 30.64 -13.82 -11.77
N LEU A 1019 31.83 -13.28 -11.56
CA LEU A 1019 33.00 -14.02 -11.06
C LEU A 1019 32.75 -14.61 -9.66
N MET A 1020 32.24 -13.80 -8.72
CA MET A 1020 31.91 -14.26 -7.36
C MET A 1020 30.85 -15.36 -7.35
N LYS A 1021 29.86 -15.28 -8.25
CA LYS A 1021 28.80 -16.29 -8.39
C LYS A 1021 29.35 -17.61 -8.96
N ASN A 1022 30.20 -17.54 -9.98
CA ASN A 1022 30.74 -18.72 -10.66
C ASN A 1022 31.74 -19.52 -9.80
N PHE A 1023 32.38 -18.87 -8.82
CA PHE A 1023 33.37 -19.48 -7.93
C PHE A 1023 32.93 -19.54 -6.44
N ASN A 1024 31.63 -19.32 -6.16
CA ASN A 1024 31.04 -19.30 -4.81
C ASN A 1024 31.85 -18.47 -3.78
N LEU A 1025 32.33 -17.29 -4.19
CA LEU A 1025 33.23 -16.47 -3.37
C LEU A 1025 32.51 -15.57 -2.37
N LYS A 1026 31.19 -15.34 -2.55
CA LYS A 1026 30.42 -14.36 -1.78
C LYS A 1026 30.61 -14.50 -0.27
N ASP A 1027 30.41 -15.71 0.26
CA ASP A 1027 30.44 -15.93 1.71
C ASP A 1027 31.86 -15.81 2.26
N LYS A 1028 32.88 -16.26 1.50
CA LYS A 1028 34.31 -16.05 1.83
C LYS A 1028 34.70 -14.58 1.88
N VAL A 1029 34.14 -13.75 0.98
CA VAL A 1029 34.35 -12.30 0.98
C VAL A 1029 33.64 -11.65 2.18
N VAL A 1030 32.42 -12.08 2.53
CA VAL A 1030 31.69 -11.62 3.72
C VAL A 1030 32.45 -12.00 5.01
N ASP A 1031 32.96 -13.23 5.11
CA ASP A 1031 33.75 -13.70 6.25
C ASP A 1031 35.06 -12.92 6.39
N GLN A 1032 35.80 -12.70 5.29
CA GLN A 1032 37.04 -11.93 5.29
C GLN A 1032 36.80 -10.47 5.71
N VAL A 1033 35.78 -9.80 5.15
CA VAL A 1033 35.42 -8.42 5.56
C VAL A 1033 34.98 -8.37 7.03
N THR A 1034 34.24 -9.37 7.50
CA THR A 1034 33.85 -9.49 8.92
C THR A 1034 35.08 -9.66 9.83
N ALA A 1035 36.06 -10.45 9.42
CA ALA A 1035 37.32 -10.64 10.14
C ALA A 1035 38.18 -9.36 10.14
N ASP A 1036 38.32 -8.67 9.01
CA ASP A 1036 39.10 -7.43 8.90
C ASP A 1036 38.50 -6.28 9.72
N ILE A 1037 37.17 -6.14 9.70
CA ILE A 1037 36.46 -5.16 10.53
C ILE A 1037 36.63 -5.50 12.02
N THR A 1038 36.50 -6.77 12.40
CA THR A 1038 36.69 -7.22 13.79
C THR A 1038 38.12 -6.95 14.26
N ALA A 1039 39.13 -7.36 13.49
CA ALA A 1039 40.52 -7.09 13.82
C ALA A 1039 40.85 -5.57 13.79
N SER A 1040 40.19 -4.78 12.95
CA SER A 1040 40.29 -3.31 12.95
C SER A 1040 39.74 -2.71 14.26
N VAL A 1041 38.58 -3.19 14.71
CA VAL A 1041 37.98 -2.84 16.01
C VAL A 1041 38.92 -3.22 17.16
N ASP A 1042 39.40 -4.45 17.24
CA ASP A 1042 40.21 -4.95 18.36
C ASP A 1042 41.55 -4.20 18.48
N ARG A 1043 42.30 -4.08 17.37
CA ARG A 1043 43.58 -3.35 17.34
C ARG A 1043 43.41 -1.89 17.74
N SER A 1044 42.30 -1.27 17.36
CA SER A 1044 42.08 0.16 17.55
C SER A 1044 41.46 0.51 18.90
N ASN A 1045 40.53 -0.32 19.41
CA ASN A 1045 40.04 -0.22 20.79
C ASN A 1045 41.22 -0.32 21.77
N THR A 1046 42.08 -1.31 21.58
CA THR A 1046 43.32 -1.51 22.36
C THR A 1046 44.27 -0.30 22.31
N LYS A 1047 44.28 0.48 21.21
CA LYS A 1047 45.21 1.62 21.00
C LYS A 1047 44.59 3.00 21.28
N ALA A 1048 43.27 3.13 21.33
CA ALA A 1048 42.56 4.39 21.55
C ALA A 1048 41.93 4.47 22.94
N LEU A 1049 41.24 3.42 23.39
CA LEU A 1049 40.54 3.38 24.67
C LEU A 1049 41.49 3.16 25.86
N SER A 1050 42.66 2.55 25.62
CA SER A 1050 43.75 2.45 26.60
C SER A 1050 44.32 3.79 27.07
N LYS A 1051 44.05 4.88 26.34
CA LYS A 1051 44.47 6.25 26.72
C LYS A 1051 43.48 6.95 27.65
N LEU A 1052 42.26 6.42 27.77
CA LEU A 1052 41.26 6.86 28.73
C LEU A 1052 41.44 6.02 30.00
N THR A 1053 42.19 6.58 30.96
CA THR A 1053 42.61 5.90 32.20
C THR A 1053 42.21 6.63 33.48
N SER A 1054 41.60 7.81 33.40
CA SER A 1054 41.04 8.48 34.58
C SER A 1054 39.65 7.97 34.90
N ASP A 1055 39.25 7.98 36.18
CA ASP A 1055 37.91 7.60 36.60
C ASP A 1055 36.84 8.52 35.99
N GLU A 1056 37.15 9.81 35.81
CA GLU A 1056 36.31 10.79 35.10
C GLU A 1056 36.11 10.46 33.60
N ASP A 1057 36.94 9.61 33.00
CA ASP A 1057 36.81 9.18 31.59
C ASP A 1057 36.15 7.80 31.42
N LYS A 1058 35.97 7.03 32.51
CA LYS A 1058 35.51 5.63 32.46
C LYS A 1058 34.18 5.48 31.71
N THR A 1059 33.22 6.35 32.01
CA THR A 1059 31.90 6.39 31.35
C THR A 1059 31.99 6.68 29.86
N TYR A 1060 32.87 7.60 29.43
CA TYR A 1060 33.05 7.92 28.01
C TYR A 1060 33.75 6.78 27.25
N LYS A 1061 34.72 6.12 27.89
CA LYS A 1061 35.40 4.93 27.36
C LYS A 1061 34.42 3.80 27.07
N GLU A 1062 33.50 3.56 28.02
CA GLU A 1062 32.45 2.54 27.91
C GLU A 1062 31.40 2.90 26.85
N GLN A 1063 30.96 4.16 26.79
CA GLN A 1063 30.07 4.65 25.72
C GLN A 1063 30.67 4.48 24.32
N ILE A 1064 31.95 4.81 24.13
CA ILE A 1064 32.65 4.64 22.84
C ILE A 1064 32.81 3.15 22.50
N ALA A 1065 33.20 2.31 23.48
CA ALA A 1065 33.33 0.87 23.28
C ALA A 1065 32.02 0.21 22.85
N ASN A 1066 30.92 0.51 23.57
CA ASN A 1066 29.59 0.03 23.24
C ASN A 1066 29.15 0.55 21.86
N LYS A 1067 29.42 1.82 21.52
CA LYS A 1067 29.01 2.35 20.23
C LYS A 1067 29.76 1.71 19.05
N ILE A 1068 31.04 1.38 19.22
CA ILE A 1068 31.80 0.62 18.23
C ILE A 1068 31.25 -0.81 18.09
N LYS A 1069 30.84 -1.45 19.19
CA LYS A 1069 30.20 -2.78 19.19
C LYS A 1069 28.82 -2.77 18.51
N ASP A 1070 28.00 -1.73 18.72
CA ASP A 1070 26.74 -1.51 17.99
C ASP A 1070 27.01 -1.45 16.48
N ILE A 1071 28.00 -0.65 16.07
CA ILE A 1071 28.36 -0.48 14.65
C ILE A 1071 28.79 -1.82 14.06
N GLN A 1072 29.67 -2.57 14.73
CA GLN A 1072 30.12 -3.90 14.29
C GLN A 1072 28.96 -4.90 14.18
N THR A 1073 28.03 -4.92 15.14
CA THR A 1073 26.87 -5.83 15.14
C THR A 1073 25.91 -5.54 13.99
N ASN A 1074 25.60 -4.26 13.76
CA ASN A 1074 24.77 -3.83 12.64
C ASN A 1074 25.46 -4.13 11.29
N VAL A 1075 26.75 -3.82 11.17
CA VAL A 1075 27.55 -4.08 9.96
C VAL A 1075 27.63 -5.57 9.63
N ASN A 1076 27.82 -6.44 10.62
CA ASN A 1076 27.82 -7.89 10.41
C ASN A 1076 26.42 -8.42 9.99
N THR A 1077 25.35 -7.68 10.26
CA THR A 1077 23.98 -7.99 9.82
C THR A 1077 23.73 -7.46 8.40
N ASP A 1078 24.17 -6.24 8.11
CA ASP A 1078 24.16 -5.64 6.76
C ASP A 1078 24.97 -6.51 5.77
N LEU A 1079 26.18 -6.96 6.15
CA LEU A 1079 27.07 -7.78 5.30
C LEU A 1079 26.46 -9.14 4.93
N LYS A 1080 25.77 -9.81 5.86
CA LYS A 1080 25.05 -11.06 5.57
C LYS A 1080 23.86 -10.84 4.62
N SER A 1081 23.25 -9.65 4.68
CA SER A 1081 22.10 -9.25 3.89
C SER A 1081 22.45 -8.70 2.50
N ALA A 1082 23.72 -8.31 2.30
CA ALA A 1082 24.26 -7.83 1.03
C ALA A 1082 24.01 -8.82 -0.12
N LYS A 1083 23.69 -8.30 -1.31
CA LYS A 1083 23.40 -9.11 -2.50
C LYS A 1083 24.54 -9.07 -3.51
N GLU A 1084 25.19 -7.92 -3.64
CA GLU A 1084 26.23 -7.65 -4.62
C GLU A 1084 27.53 -7.16 -3.98
N VAL A 1085 28.64 -7.17 -4.73
CA VAL A 1085 29.94 -6.67 -4.24
C VAL A 1085 29.91 -5.18 -3.89
N SER A 1086 29.07 -4.43 -4.60
CA SER A 1086 28.79 -3.00 -4.40
C SER A 1086 28.21 -2.73 -3.02
N ASP A 1087 27.28 -3.56 -2.56
CA ASP A 1087 26.74 -3.52 -1.19
C ASP A 1087 27.85 -3.74 -0.16
N ILE A 1088 28.61 -4.84 -0.32
CA ILE A 1088 29.69 -5.24 0.62
C ILE A 1088 30.73 -4.13 0.78
N ALA A 1089 31.19 -3.54 -0.32
CA ALA A 1089 32.16 -2.45 -0.28
C ALA A 1089 31.59 -1.16 0.32
N ALA A 1090 30.32 -0.81 0.00
CA ALA A 1090 29.67 0.35 0.61
C ALA A 1090 29.48 0.20 2.12
N ILE A 1091 29.10 -1.01 2.58
CA ILE A 1091 28.97 -1.35 4.00
C ILE A 1091 30.33 -1.26 4.71
N ASN A 1092 31.39 -1.86 4.15
CA ASN A 1092 32.74 -1.83 4.71
C ASN A 1092 33.30 -0.39 4.84
N ASN A 1093 33.13 0.43 3.80
CA ASN A 1093 33.61 1.82 3.80
C ASN A 1093 32.83 2.68 4.82
N LYS A 1094 31.50 2.49 4.93
CA LYS A 1094 30.65 3.12 5.96
C LYS A 1094 31.06 2.67 7.37
N ALA A 1095 31.31 1.38 7.58
CA ALA A 1095 31.76 0.83 8.86
C ALA A 1095 33.09 1.46 9.29
N THR A 1096 34.09 1.42 8.40
CA THR A 1096 35.43 1.97 8.62
C THR A 1096 35.40 3.46 8.99
N LEU A 1097 34.56 4.25 8.31
CA LEU A 1097 34.39 5.68 8.61
C LEU A 1097 33.80 5.90 10.00
N LEU A 1098 32.68 5.24 10.34
CA LEU A 1098 32.00 5.39 11.63
C LEU A 1098 32.89 4.94 12.79
N ILE A 1099 33.54 3.80 12.65
CA ILE A 1099 34.50 3.25 13.62
C ILE A 1099 35.67 4.23 13.83
N SER A 1100 36.18 4.85 12.76
CA SER A 1100 37.24 5.88 12.83
C SER A 1100 36.78 7.19 13.53
N ILE A 1101 35.50 7.58 13.39
CA ILE A 1101 34.92 8.73 14.10
C ILE A 1101 34.87 8.47 15.61
N GLU A 1102 34.35 7.32 16.03
CA GLU A 1102 34.28 6.95 17.46
C GLU A 1102 35.68 6.80 18.09
N GLN A 1103 36.64 6.21 17.37
CA GLN A 1103 38.05 6.20 17.79
C GLN A 1103 38.66 7.61 17.89
N ARG A 1104 38.28 8.54 17.00
CA ARG A 1104 38.78 9.91 17.04
C ARG A 1104 38.25 10.66 18.26
N LYS A 1105 37.02 10.39 18.74
CA LYS A 1105 36.49 10.94 20.01
C LYS A 1105 37.40 10.62 21.19
N ALA A 1106 37.80 9.35 21.37
CA ALA A 1106 38.69 8.95 22.47
C ALA A 1106 40.05 9.68 22.42
N ASN A 1107 40.62 9.85 21.23
CA ASN A 1107 41.88 10.60 21.04
C ASN A 1107 41.72 12.11 21.29
N VAL A 1108 40.56 12.71 20.96
CA VAL A 1108 40.25 14.12 21.25
C VAL A 1108 40.05 14.33 22.76
N ILE A 1109 39.26 13.49 23.44
CA ILE A 1109 39.08 13.53 24.91
C ILE A 1109 40.44 13.43 25.62
N THR A 1110 41.26 12.44 25.24
CA THR A 1110 42.63 12.29 25.75
C THR A 1110 43.46 13.57 25.61
N ARG A 1111 43.34 14.27 24.46
CA ARG A 1111 44.12 15.48 24.18
C ARG A 1111 43.60 16.69 24.95
N ILE A 1112 42.29 16.84 25.10
CA ILE A 1112 41.67 17.87 25.95
C ILE A 1112 42.10 17.70 27.41
N ASN A 1113 42.03 16.48 27.95
CA ASN A 1113 42.48 16.18 29.32
C ASN A 1113 43.97 16.51 29.53
N ARG A 1114 44.82 16.18 28.56
CA ARG A 1114 46.25 16.52 28.60
C ARG A 1114 46.49 18.03 28.55
N TYR A 1115 45.73 18.76 27.71
CA TYR A 1115 45.85 20.20 27.59
C TYR A 1115 45.40 20.92 28.87
N ALA A 1116 44.29 20.49 29.48
CA ALA A 1116 43.86 20.97 30.79
C ALA A 1116 44.92 20.72 31.88
N LYS A 1117 45.48 19.50 31.96
CA LYS A 1117 46.54 19.16 32.92
C LYS A 1117 47.85 19.94 32.71
N ALA A 1118 48.09 20.48 31.53
CA ALA A 1118 49.24 21.34 31.24
C ALA A 1118 49.03 22.82 31.60
N ASN A 1119 47.79 23.25 31.85
CA ASN A 1119 47.40 24.65 32.07
C ASN A 1119 46.75 24.82 33.45
N THR A 1120 47.47 24.51 34.51
CA THR A 1120 46.94 24.49 35.89
C THR A 1120 46.95 25.85 36.61
N THR A 1121 47.43 26.93 35.98
CA THR A 1121 47.60 28.25 36.61
C THR A 1121 46.39 29.18 36.53
N GLY A 1122 45.22 28.68 36.10
CA GLY A 1122 43.95 29.42 36.05
C GLY A 1122 42.89 28.87 37.02
N ASP A 1123 41.65 29.30 36.86
CA ASP A 1123 40.51 28.80 37.64
C ASP A 1123 40.26 27.31 37.34
N ALA A 1124 40.67 26.44 38.26
CA ALA A 1124 40.59 24.99 38.13
C ALA A 1124 39.13 24.47 38.03
N ASN A 1125 38.16 25.15 38.64
CA ASN A 1125 36.75 24.76 38.57
C ASN A 1125 36.19 25.09 37.18
N LYS A 1126 36.50 26.28 36.67
CA LYS A 1126 36.10 26.72 35.33
C LYS A 1126 36.77 25.91 34.22
N ILE A 1127 38.04 25.54 34.39
CA ILE A 1127 38.73 24.60 33.48
C ILE A 1127 38.05 23.22 33.51
N LYS A 1128 37.72 22.67 34.68
CA LYS A 1128 36.97 21.40 34.80
C LYS A 1128 35.60 21.47 34.11
N GLN A 1129 34.84 22.55 34.28
CA GLN A 1129 33.54 22.73 33.61
C GLN A 1129 33.71 22.75 32.08
N THR A 1130 34.61 23.60 31.56
CA THR A 1130 34.89 23.70 30.12
C THR A 1130 35.30 22.34 29.53
N VAL A 1131 36.15 21.59 30.22
CA VAL A 1131 36.55 20.23 29.83
C VAL A 1131 35.33 19.29 29.77
N ALA A 1132 34.48 19.27 30.79
CA ALA A 1132 33.28 18.41 30.83
C ALA A 1132 32.28 18.75 29.69
N GLU A 1133 32.06 20.05 29.43
CA GLU A 1133 31.25 20.50 28.32
C GLU A 1133 31.81 20.04 26.97
N PHE A 1134 33.12 20.18 26.74
CA PHE A 1134 33.74 19.74 25.49
C PHE A 1134 33.79 18.22 25.35
N LYS A 1135 33.95 17.43 26.43
CA LYS A 1135 33.76 15.97 26.39
C LYS A 1135 32.34 15.63 25.90
N SER A 1136 31.31 16.28 26.43
CA SER A 1136 29.91 16.09 26.01
C SER A 1136 29.65 16.50 24.54
N LYS A 1137 30.24 17.63 24.09
CA LYS A 1137 30.18 18.08 22.68
C LYS A 1137 30.88 17.09 21.75
N VAL A 1138 32.04 16.55 22.15
CA VAL A 1138 32.83 15.56 21.38
C VAL A 1138 32.10 14.23 21.23
N MET A 1139 31.42 13.74 22.27
CA MET A 1139 30.61 12.51 22.18
C MET A 1139 29.49 12.60 21.13
N LYS A 1140 28.95 13.81 20.91
CA LYS A 1140 27.85 14.08 19.96
C LYS A 1140 28.30 14.34 18.52
N ALA A 1141 29.60 14.52 18.27
CA ALA A 1141 30.12 14.81 16.94
C ALA A 1141 29.96 13.61 15.98
N GLN A 1142 29.73 13.90 14.70
CA GLN A 1142 29.43 12.92 13.65
C GLN A 1142 30.49 12.90 12.53
N SER A 1143 31.56 13.69 12.64
CA SER A 1143 32.60 13.79 11.60
C SER A 1143 33.99 14.15 12.16
N HIS A 1144 35.04 13.79 11.42
CA HIS A 1144 36.43 14.16 11.76
C HIS A 1144 36.68 15.68 11.72
N SER A 1145 35.94 16.43 10.91
CA SER A 1145 36.03 17.90 10.82
C SER A 1145 35.46 18.56 12.07
N GLU A 1146 34.26 18.17 12.53
CA GLU A 1146 33.71 18.61 13.82
C GLU A 1146 34.63 18.25 14.98
N LEU A 1147 35.16 17.02 15.00
CA LEU A 1147 36.10 16.58 16.04
C LEU A 1147 37.40 17.39 16.04
N LYS A 1148 37.90 17.81 14.88
CA LYS A 1148 39.05 18.73 14.77
C LYS A 1148 38.70 20.14 15.26
N ALA A 1149 37.52 20.66 14.93
CA ALA A 1149 37.06 21.98 15.35
C ALA A 1149 36.80 22.04 16.87
N LEU A 1150 36.14 21.03 17.45
CA LEU A 1150 35.90 20.92 18.89
C LEU A 1150 37.20 20.79 19.68
N GLN A 1151 38.17 20.01 19.17
CA GLN A 1151 39.49 19.88 19.77
C GLN A 1151 40.23 21.23 19.80
N ALA A 1152 40.21 21.98 18.68
CA ALA A 1152 40.83 23.31 18.60
C ALA A 1152 40.13 24.35 19.48
N SER A 1153 38.80 24.30 19.57
CA SER A 1153 37.99 25.20 20.42
C SER A 1153 38.27 24.94 21.90
N ALA A 1154 38.32 23.67 22.31
CA ALA A 1154 38.67 23.30 23.69
C ALA A 1154 40.11 23.73 24.07
N GLU A 1155 41.07 23.56 23.16
CA GLU A 1155 42.45 24.04 23.36
C GLU A 1155 42.50 25.58 23.49
N ALA A 1156 41.68 26.32 22.74
CA ALA A 1156 41.59 27.78 22.83
C ALA A 1156 40.90 28.26 24.12
N ASP A 1157 39.74 27.70 24.48
CA ASP A 1157 38.95 28.14 25.64
C ASP A 1157 39.66 27.84 26.97
N ILE A 1158 40.33 26.68 27.07
CA ILE A 1158 41.17 26.34 28.24
C ILE A 1158 42.34 27.33 28.36
N LYS A 1159 42.98 27.68 27.23
CA LYS A 1159 44.07 28.67 27.21
C LYS A 1159 43.55 30.05 27.66
N ALA A 1160 42.35 30.47 27.26
CA ALA A 1160 41.76 31.75 27.64
C ALA A 1160 41.39 31.86 29.14
N ILE A 1161 41.18 30.74 29.84
CA ILE A 1161 40.97 30.70 31.30
C ILE A 1161 42.31 30.76 32.07
N THR A 1162 43.43 30.55 31.38
CA THR A 1162 44.77 30.47 31.98
C THR A 1162 45.49 31.81 31.82
N PRO A 1163 45.86 32.51 32.91
CA PRO A 1163 46.58 33.78 32.81
C PRO A 1163 47.95 33.57 32.14
N SER A 1164 48.34 34.50 31.28
CA SER A 1164 49.68 34.52 30.70
C SER A 1164 50.75 34.71 31.78
N LYS A 1165 51.75 33.83 31.77
CA LYS A 1165 53.07 34.13 32.35
C LYS A 1165 53.82 35.13 31.47
#